data_AF-A0A538Q985-F1
#
_entry.id   AF-A0A538Q985-F1
#
_cell.length_a   1.000
_cell.length_b   1.000
_cell.length_c   1.000
_cell.angle_alpha   90.00
_cell.angle_beta   90.00
_cell.angle_gamma   90.00
#
_symmetry.space_group_name_H-M   'P 1'
#
loop_
_entity.id
_entity.type
_entity.pdbx_description
1 polymer ?
#
loop_
_entity_poly.entity_id
_entity_poly.type
_entity_poly.pdbx_seq_one_letter_code
_entity_poly.pdbx_strand_id
1 'polypeptide(L)'
;MRASVTFSWLHVTDLHQGQREQALLLPRVQTAFERDLRKLHDQAGPFDLVLFTGDLTQRGAAEEFAALDKTLFTIWNCLEALGSHPVLLAVPGNHDLVRPAPSDPRLAELSRWAADPAIGEQFWSEPGSPSRALVGEAFANYASWWNDHRFPRVPGHRAGLAPGDFTVTVEKRGFALGVMGLNSAFLQLSAGDHTGKLDVGLQQFHAAAGGNGSRWAEGCHAALLLTHHPLSWLTPPARQTFDAEIAGHFTAHLFGHMHEPELGEQRLLGASSGYRWLQGRSLFGLETWGQSRSRSHGYSVGRLTVQGDKAASLQIWPRLLVNQKMVPDHAAAELDQAKGCAQETVALRQPFVHNAPNLKRQAALADPDAPFDRHWYVHRSGWEARALGYLDVLGKPGTILGPKDIGKTWLCKYVCDSLRHRVSDPVRVAEVDVGTLVARTGANTSDSFLRELCVWVGGELKLARADVLGWWQTADGAPGERATRVFEDRLLPSPSPLVIAIDRLEAIPEAVRMDLFSLLRAWCDRNAQPPWDLLRLLLVIPRIPNLGDLQSPFTITRAIPIEAFSVDEAEELVSYYGLRANNRELAEAHRTLGGHPFWLRKAAHEARSQRTGLAEVIGDVVATIAEDYRQRLHRKPGWRDALTSLARDQDAAISAATLDELYDAGFIVRKESAPLEYEPRMVQPLLAALES
;
A
#
# COMPACT_ATOMS: atom_id res chain seq x y z
N MET A 1 -3.35 -19.09 -24.67
CA MET A 1 -2.42 -19.00 -23.51
C MET A 1 -1.67 -17.69 -23.63
N ARG A 2 -1.69 -16.82 -22.62
CA ARG A 2 -0.79 -15.65 -22.61
C ARG A 2 0.65 -16.18 -22.55
N ALA A 3 1.54 -15.67 -23.41
CA ALA A 3 2.95 -16.01 -23.36
C ALA A 3 3.55 -15.56 -22.01
N SER A 4 4.51 -16.31 -21.46
CA SER A 4 5.21 -15.91 -20.23
C SER A 4 5.89 -14.54 -20.43
N VAL A 5 5.88 -13.74 -19.38
CA VAL A 5 6.58 -12.45 -19.33
C VAL A 5 7.73 -12.58 -18.36
N THR A 6 8.93 -12.19 -18.77
CA THR A 6 10.12 -12.27 -17.94
C THR A 6 10.72 -10.88 -17.78
N PHE A 7 11.01 -10.50 -16.54
CA PHE A 7 11.85 -9.36 -16.20
C PHE A 7 13.17 -9.90 -15.69
N SER A 8 14.26 -9.50 -16.32
CA SER A 8 15.60 -9.92 -15.94
C SER A 8 16.47 -8.73 -15.65
N TRP A 9 17.29 -8.80 -14.60
CA TRP A 9 18.14 -7.70 -14.20
C TRP A 9 19.54 -8.15 -13.81
N LEU A 10 20.48 -7.24 -14.02
CA LEU A 10 21.82 -7.29 -13.46
C LEU A 10 21.83 -6.43 -12.19
N HIS A 11 22.32 -6.97 -11.07
CA HIS A 11 22.49 -6.22 -9.83
C HIS A 11 23.99 -6.09 -9.51
N VAL A 12 24.43 -4.83 -9.44
CA VAL A 12 25.82 -4.41 -9.23
C VAL A 12 25.87 -3.45 -8.05
N THR A 13 26.97 -3.47 -7.30
CA THR A 13 27.17 -2.59 -6.15
C THR A 13 28.65 -2.39 -5.85
N ASP A 14 28.99 -1.36 -5.09
CA ASP A 14 30.32 -1.14 -4.48
C ASP A 14 31.45 -1.20 -5.53
N LEU A 15 31.30 -0.40 -6.59
CA LEU A 15 32.26 -0.28 -7.67
C LEU A 15 33.47 0.56 -7.27
N HIS A 16 33.25 1.60 -6.46
CA HIS A 16 34.25 2.56 -6.00
C HIS A 16 35.14 3.16 -7.10
N GLN A 17 34.55 3.62 -8.20
CA GLN A 17 35.29 4.25 -9.28
C GLN A 17 36.21 5.37 -8.76
N GLY A 18 37.49 5.32 -9.14
CA GLY A 18 38.51 6.27 -8.69
C GLY A 18 39.46 5.72 -7.62
N GLN A 19 39.19 4.53 -7.09
CA GLN A 19 40.09 3.87 -6.15
C GLN A 19 41.40 3.42 -6.83
N ARG A 20 42.55 3.90 -6.34
CA ARG A 20 43.86 3.71 -6.99
C ARG A 20 44.28 2.25 -7.16
N GLU A 21 44.02 1.42 -6.16
CA GLU A 21 44.38 0.00 -6.17
C GLU A 21 43.48 -0.83 -7.10
N GLN A 22 42.23 -0.40 -7.31
CA GLN A 22 41.32 -1.02 -8.29
C GLN A 22 41.76 -0.82 -9.73
N ALA A 23 42.40 0.31 -10.06
CA ALA A 23 42.80 0.61 -11.44
C ALA A 23 43.69 -0.49 -12.06
N LEU A 24 44.42 -1.25 -11.23
CA LEU A 24 45.27 -2.36 -11.66
C LEU A 24 44.50 -3.68 -11.85
N LEU A 25 43.39 -3.87 -11.13
CA LEU A 25 42.58 -5.09 -11.14
C LEU A 25 41.37 -5.00 -12.07
N LEU A 26 40.87 -3.79 -12.32
CA LEU A 26 39.65 -3.50 -13.08
C LEU A 26 39.60 -4.20 -14.44
N PRO A 27 40.66 -4.15 -15.31
CA PRO A 27 40.59 -4.81 -16.62
C PRO A 27 40.42 -6.34 -16.52
N ARG A 28 41.02 -6.96 -15.50
CA ARG A 28 40.97 -8.42 -15.29
C ARG A 28 39.61 -8.86 -14.77
N VAL A 29 39.10 -8.16 -13.75
CA VAL A 29 37.79 -8.44 -13.16
C VAL A 29 36.70 -8.20 -14.22
N GLN A 30 36.83 -7.12 -15.00
CA GLN A 30 35.93 -6.82 -16.11
C GLN A 30 35.92 -7.91 -17.18
N THR A 31 37.09 -8.41 -17.60
CA THR A 31 37.17 -9.52 -18.57
C THR A 31 36.50 -10.79 -18.02
N ALA A 32 36.71 -11.10 -16.74
CA ALA A 32 36.09 -12.25 -16.09
C ALA A 32 34.56 -12.09 -15.97
N PHE A 33 34.10 -10.88 -15.65
CA PHE A 33 32.70 -10.49 -15.59
C PHE A 33 32.03 -10.63 -16.97
N GLU A 34 32.57 -10.00 -18.02
CA GLU A 34 31.99 -10.05 -19.37
C GLU A 34 31.89 -11.48 -19.90
N ARG A 35 32.94 -12.30 -19.71
CA ARG A 35 32.92 -13.71 -20.13
C ARG A 35 31.84 -14.52 -19.42
N ASP A 36 31.59 -14.23 -18.15
CA ASP A 36 30.59 -14.92 -17.36
C ASP A 36 29.17 -14.44 -17.67
N LEU A 37 29.01 -13.13 -17.85
CA LEU A 37 27.76 -12.51 -18.27
C LEU A 37 27.28 -13.08 -19.61
N ARG A 38 28.18 -13.32 -20.58
CA ARG A 38 27.86 -14.00 -21.85
C ARG A 38 27.30 -15.40 -21.64
N LYS A 39 27.80 -16.16 -20.65
CA LYS A 39 27.29 -17.51 -20.33
C LYS A 39 25.96 -17.46 -19.59
N LEU A 40 25.81 -16.52 -18.66
CA LEU A 40 24.57 -16.34 -17.93
C LEU A 40 23.47 -15.76 -18.81
N HIS A 41 23.81 -15.02 -19.87
CA HIS A 41 22.82 -14.46 -20.78
C HIS A 41 21.94 -15.55 -21.43
N ASP A 42 22.51 -16.69 -21.80
CA ASP A 42 21.73 -17.82 -22.34
C ASP A 42 20.71 -18.37 -21.33
N GLN A 43 21.02 -18.26 -20.03
CA GLN A 43 20.17 -18.76 -18.95
C GLN A 43 19.21 -17.70 -18.43
N ALA A 44 19.64 -16.46 -18.31
CA ALA A 44 19.01 -15.39 -17.52
C ALA A 44 18.70 -14.12 -18.34
N GLY A 45 19.19 -14.00 -19.58
CA GLY A 45 18.91 -12.90 -20.49
C GLY A 45 17.64 -13.08 -21.33
N PRO A 46 17.28 -12.10 -22.19
CA PRO A 46 17.89 -10.76 -22.25
C PRO A 46 17.60 -9.95 -20.99
N PHE A 47 18.50 -9.04 -20.64
CA PHE A 47 18.38 -8.19 -19.46
C PHE A 47 17.58 -6.92 -19.76
N ASP A 48 16.62 -6.63 -18.90
CA ASP A 48 15.73 -5.46 -18.95
C ASP A 48 16.22 -4.30 -18.06
N LEU A 49 16.93 -4.61 -16.97
CA LEU A 49 17.38 -3.64 -15.98
C LEU A 49 18.84 -3.85 -15.58
N VAL A 50 19.54 -2.76 -15.26
CA VAL A 50 20.75 -2.77 -14.44
C VAL A 50 20.46 -1.98 -13.17
N LEU A 51 20.50 -2.66 -12.03
CA LEU A 51 20.23 -2.12 -10.71
C LEU A 51 21.56 -1.87 -10.00
N PHE A 52 21.82 -0.62 -9.58
CA PHE A 52 23.03 -0.22 -8.87
C PHE A 52 22.72 0.21 -7.43
N THR A 53 23.20 -0.54 -6.44
CA THR A 53 22.86 -0.31 -5.02
C THR A 53 23.96 0.42 -4.24
N GLY A 54 24.41 1.55 -4.77
CA GLY A 54 25.35 2.45 -4.10
C GLY A 54 26.83 2.14 -4.29
N ASP A 55 27.64 3.07 -3.78
CA ASP A 55 29.09 3.12 -3.85
C ASP A 55 29.61 2.97 -5.29
N LEU A 56 29.05 3.80 -6.18
CA LEU A 56 29.43 3.86 -7.58
C LEU A 56 30.84 4.47 -7.73
N THR A 57 31.16 5.46 -6.91
CA THR A 57 32.42 6.20 -6.88
C THR A 57 33.14 6.00 -5.54
N GLN A 58 34.37 6.49 -5.43
CA GLN A 58 35.17 6.36 -4.22
C GLN A 58 34.94 7.50 -3.21
N ARG A 59 34.65 8.70 -3.69
CA ARG A 59 34.50 9.91 -2.86
C ARG A 59 33.52 10.94 -3.46
N GLY A 60 32.64 10.52 -4.35
CA GLY A 60 31.61 11.37 -4.94
C GLY A 60 32.14 12.51 -5.80
N ALA A 61 33.38 12.42 -6.30
CA ALA A 61 33.98 13.48 -7.10
C ALA A 61 33.43 13.47 -8.55
N ALA A 62 33.25 14.64 -9.16
CA ALA A 62 32.72 14.75 -10.52
C ALA A 62 33.57 13.98 -11.55
N GLU A 63 34.90 13.96 -11.40
CA GLU A 63 35.78 13.21 -12.28
C GLU A 63 35.63 11.69 -12.13
N GLU A 64 35.21 11.22 -10.95
CA GLU A 64 34.93 9.81 -10.69
C GLU A 64 33.64 9.38 -11.37
N PHE A 65 32.60 10.20 -11.35
CA PHE A 65 31.38 9.96 -12.15
C PHE A 65 31.65 9.99 -13.66
N ALA A 66 32.51 10.89 -14.14
CA ALA A 66 32.93 10.89 -15.55
C ALA A 66 33.74 9.65 -15.94
N ALA A 67 34.53 9.09 -15.02
CA ALA A 67 35.21 7.82 -15.22
C ALA A 67 34.26 6.62 -15.14
N LEU A 68 33.25 6.69 -14.27
CA LEU A 68 32.21 5.67 -14.09
C LEU A 68 31.45 5.46 -15.39
N ASP A 69 31.11 6.54 -16.09
CA ASP A 69 30.45 6.46 -17.40
C ASP A 69 31.23 5.57 -18.38
N LYS A 70 32.57 5.67 -18.42
CA LYS A 70 33.41 4.85 -19.30
C LYS A 70 33.32 3.36 -18.95
N THR A 71 33.33 3.05 -17.65
CA THR A 71 33.17 1.69 -17.14
C THR A 71 31.79 1.14 -17.50
N LEU A 72 30.74 1.90 -17.24
CA LEU A 72 29.35 1.53 -17.55
C LEU A 72 29.12 1.39 -19.06
N PHE A 73 29.70 2.24 -19.91
CA PHE A 73 29.63 2.09 -21.37
C PHE A 73 30.20 0.75 -21.84
N THR A 74 31.26 0.26 -21.20
CA THR A 74 31.82 -1.03 -21.60
C THR A 74 30.90 -2.19 -21.20
N ILE A 75 30.25 -2.09 -20.04
CA ILE A 75 29.20 -3.04 -19.61
C ILE A 75 28.01 -2.99 -20.59
N TRP A 76 27.54 -1.81 -20.96
CA TRP A 76 26.44 -1.64 -21.92
C TRP A 76 26.78 -2.19 -23.30
N ASN A 77 27.97 -1.93 -23.83
CA ASN A 77 28.42 -2.49 -25.11
C ASN A 77 28.41 -4.03 -25.08
N CYS A 78 28.78 -4.65 -23.96
CA CYS A 78 28.71 -6.10 -23.79
C CYS A 78 27.27 -6.61 -23.78
N LEU A 79 26.36 -5.91 -23.06
CA LEU A 79 24.93 -6.23 -22.99
C LEU A 79 24.23 -6.07 -24.34
N GLU A 80 24.51 -4.98 -25.07
CA GLU A 80 23.96 -4.72 -26.41
C GLU A 80 24.44 -5.78 -27.41
N ALA A 81 25.71 -6.18 -27.35
CA ALA A 81 26.24 -7.26 -28.18
C ALA A 81 25.59 -8.62 -27.90
N LEU A 82 24.96 -8.78 -26.73
CA LEU A 82 24.16 -9.96 -26.36
C LEU A 82 22.67 -9.81 -26.71
N GLY A 83 22.24 -8.65 -27.21
CA GLY A 83 20.83 -8.35 -27.51
C GLY A 83 20.02 -7.89 -26.30
N SER A 84 20.68 -7.41 -25.24
CA SER A 84 20.05 -6.80 -24.07
C SER A 84 20.12 -5.27 -24.17
N HIS A 85 19.01 -4.59 -23.84
CA HIS A 85 18.93 -3.13 -23.83
C HIS A 85 18.39 -2.61 -22.48
N PRO A 86 19.12 -2.85 -21.38
CA PRO A 86 18.59 -2.55 -20.07
C PRO A 86 18.61 -1.05 -19.75
N VAL A 87 17.68 -0.65 -18.90
CA VAL A 87 17.65 0.67 -18.27
C VAL A 87 18.50 0.69 -17.00
N LEU A 88 19.14 1.83 -16.71
CA LEU A 88 19.92 2.02 -15.48
C LEU A 88 19.03 2.55 -14.36
N LEU A 89 19.06 1.92 -13.20
CA LEU A 89 18.40 2.36 -11.97
C LEU A 89 19.40 2.29 -10.82
N ALA A 90 19.77 3.44 -10.23
CA ALA A 90 20.84 3.52 -9.25
C ALA A 90 20.41 4.31 -8.01
N VAL A 91 20.75 3.82 -6.83
CA VAL A 91 20.73 4.58 -5.57
C VAL A 91 22.18 4.89 -5.15
N PRO A 92 22.43 6.01 -4.44
CA PRO A 92 23.77 6.34 -3.99
C PRO A 92 24.15 5.59 -2.71
N GLY A 93 25.44 5.37 -2.51
CA GLY A 93 26.03 4.92 -1.26
C GLY A 93 26.80 6.01 -0.52
N ASN A 94 27.42 5.66 0.60
CA ASN A 94 28.15 6.62 1.43
C ASN A 94 29.51 7.06 0.83
N HIS A 95 29.92 6.47 -0.29
CA HIS A 95 31.06 6.91 -1.09
C HIS A 95 30.68 7.80 -2.28
N ASP A 96 29.39 7.98 -2.56
CA ASP A 96 28.90 8.79 -3.69
C ASP A 96 28.65 10.27 -3.34
N LEU A 97 29.13 10.69 -2.17
CA LEU A 97 29.00 12.04 -1.65
C LEU A 97 30.36 12.69 -1.40
N VAL A 98 30.40 14.01 -1.58
CA VAL A 98 31.52 14.83 -1.12
C VAL A 98 31.29 15.13 0.36
N ARG A 99 32.16 14.59 1.22
CA ARG A 99 32.01 14.73 2.67
C ARG A 99 32.11 16.21 3.08
N PRO A 100 31.14 16.73 3.85
CA PRO A 100 31.23 18.07 4.42
C PRO A 100 32.45 18.24 5.33
N ALA A 101 32.84 19.48 5.59
CA ALA A 101 33.86 19.79 6.58
C ALA A 101 33.41 19.29 7.97
N PRO A 102 34.26 18.62 8.77
CA PRO A 102 33.89 18.15 10.11
C PRO A 102 33.41 19.25 11.06
N SER A 103 33.76 20.51 10.78
CA SER A 103 33.35 21.69 11.53
C SER A 103 32.02 22.29 11.09
N ASP A 104 31.32 21.72 10.10
CA ASP A 104 30.02 22.24 9.64
C ASP A 104 28.96 22.01 10.74
N PRO A 105 28.29 23.08 11.25
CA PRO A 105 27.32 22.94 12.33
C PRO A 105 26.09 22.12 11.94
N ARG A 106 25.73 22.07 10.65
CA ARG A 106 24.60 21.27 10.12
C ARG A 106 24.87 19.77 10.24
N LEU A 107 26.15 19.37 10.22
CA LEU A 107 26.56 17.98 10.45
C LEU A 107 26.34 17.57 11.91
N ALA A 108 26.62 18.48 12.86
CA ALA A 108 26.38 18.24 14.28
C ALA A 108 24.88 18.10 14.59
N GLU A 109 24.02 18.85 13.88
CA GLU A 109 22.58 18.70 13.94
C GLU A 109 22.15 17.30 13.48
N LEU A 110 22.49 16.89 12.25
CA LEU A 110 22.15 15.57 11.71
C LEU A 110 22.69 14.41 12.57
N SER A 111 23.82 14.58 13.27
CA SER A 111 24.33 13.55 14.19
C SER A 111 23.40 13.22 15.36
N ARG A 112 22.47 14.14 15.68
CA ARG A 112 21.45 13.97 16.74
C ARG A 112 20.14 13.39 16.21
N TRP A 113 20.06 12.96 14.95
CA TRP A 113 18.84 12.43 14.31
C TRP A 113 18.07 11.44 15.19
N ALA A 114 18.77 10.44 15.75
CA ALA A 114 18.14 9.41 16.58
C ALA A 114 17.69 9.91 17.97
N ALA A 115 18.29 10.99 18.46
CA ALA A 115 18.02 11.55 19.79
C ALA A 115 16.96 12.65 19.79
N ASP A 116 16.72 13.27 18.63
CA ASP A 116 15.87 14.46 18.49
C ASP A 116 14.95 14.32 17.25
N PRO A 117 13.74 13.76 17.42
CA PRO A 117 12.80 13.53 16.32
C PRO A 117 12.40 14.79 15.54
N ALA A 118 12.50 15.97 16.16
CA ALA A 118 12.18 17.24 15.52
C ALA A 118 13.11 17.53 14.33
N ILE A 119 14.35 17.01 14.34
CA ILE A 119 15.29 17.13 13.23
C ILE A 119 14.77 16.40 12.00
N GLY A 120 14.25 15.18 12.17
CA GLY A 120 13.63 14.42 11.10
C GLY A 120 12.37 15.10 10.57
N GLU A 121 11.48 15.53 11.47
CA GLU A 121 10.26 16.24 11.10
C GLU A 121 10.55 17.49 10.27
N GLN A 122 11.50 18.32 10.71
CA GLN A 122 11.94 19.50 9.99
C GLN A 122 12.60 19.16 8.65
N PHE A 123 13.47 18.14 8.62
CA PHE A 123 14.14 17.70 7.40
C PHE A 123 13.14 17.32 6.30
N TRP A 124 12.09 16.57 6.63
CA TRP A 124 11.12 16.11 5.66
C TRP A 124 10.06 17.16 5.28
N SER A 125 9.62 17.98 6.24
CA SER A 125 8.54 18.97 6.04
C SER A 125 9.03 20.30 5.42
N GLU A 126 10.29 20.69 5.66
CA GLU A 126 10.85 21.97 5.21
C GLU A 126 11.94 21.73 4.14
N PRO A 127 11.64 21.91 2.84
CA PRO A 127 12.64 21.74 1.77
C PRO A 127 13.88 22.61 1.90
N GLY A 128 13.75 23.77 2.56
CA GLY A 128 14.83 24.73 2.80
C GLY A 128 15.57 24.54 4.13
N SER A 129 15.30 23.47 4.88
CA SER A 129 15.99 23.23 6.16
C SER A 129 17.51 23.12 5.97
N PRO A 130 18.33 23.68 6.89
CA PRO A 130 19.79 23.63 6.77
C PRO A 130 20.34 22.20 6.63
N SER A 131 19.77 21.27 7.41
CA SER A 131 20.11 19.85 7.37
C SER A 131 19.83 19.21 6.00
N ARG A 132 18.70 19.53 5.36
CA ARG A 132 18.39 19.02 4.01
C ARG A 132 19.23 19.66 2.92
N ALA A 133 19.53 20.95 3.04
CA ALA A 133 20.45 21.64 2.14
C ALA A 133 21.85 21.00 2.18
N LEU A 134 22.37 20.68 3.38
CA LEU A 134 23.66 20.00 3.52
C LEU A 134 23.70 18.63 2.81
N VAL A 135 22.64 17.83 2.96
CA VAL A 135 22.53 16.54 2.25
C VAL A 135 22.50 16.76 0.74
N GLY A 136 21.73 17.74 0.26
CA GLY A 136 21.69 18.11 -1.16
C GLY A 136 23.07 18.53 -1.70
N GLU A 137 23.81 19.35 -0.96
CA GLU A 137 25.18 19.78 -1.28
C GLU A 137 26.15 18.58 -1.34
N ALA A 138 26.10 17.68 -0.35
CA ALA A 138 26.98 16.53 -0.28
C ALA A 138 26.81 15.57 -1.46
N PHE A 139 25.55 15.33 -1.89
CA PHE A 139 25.23 14.46 -3.02
C PHE A 139 25.10 15.20 -4.37
N ALA A 140 25.50 16.48 -4.45
CA ALA A 140 25.27 17.30 -5.65
C ALA A 140 25.88 16.68 -6.93
N ASN A 141 27.09 16.11 -6.82
CA ASN A 141 27.76 15.45 -7.96
C ASN A 141 27.03 14.18 -8.40
N TYR A 142 26.57 13.35 -7.45
CA TYR A 142 25.74 12.19 -7.76
C TYR A 142 24.43 12.63 -8.42
N ALA A 143 23.76 13.65 -7.89
CA ALA A 143 22.49 14.14 -8.44
C ALA A 143 22.66 14.70 -9.86
N SER A 144 23.73 15.43 -10.13
CA SER A 144 24.06 15.92 -11.48
C SER A 144 24.31 14.74 -12.42
N TRP A 145 25.16 13.78 -12.05
CA TRP A 145 25.38 12.58 -12.85
C TRP A 145 24.08 11.79 -13.08
N TRP A 146 23.27 11.60 -12.03
CA TRP A 146 22.01 10.87 -12.10
C TRP A 146 21.01 11.55 -13.03
N ASN A 147 21.02 12.88 -13.16
CA ASN A 147 20.14 13.60 -14.08
C ASN A 147 20.67 13.63 -15.52
N ASP A 148 21.99 13.59 -15.71
CA ASP A 148 22.63 13.87 -17.00
C ASP A 148 23.19 12.62 -17.73
N HIS A 149 23.29 11.47 -17.06
CA HIS A 149 23.87 10.26 -17.68
C HIS A 149 23.15 9.85 -18.97
N ARG A 150 23.88 9.17 -19.87
CA ARG A 150 23.40 8.81 -21.23
C ARG A 150 22.80 7.40 -21.35
N PHE A 151 22.80 6.61 -20.29
CA PHE A 151 22.21 5.26 -20.28
C PHE A 151 20.68 5.31 -20.43
N PRO A 152 20.05 4.25 -21.00
CA PRO A 152 18.60 4.18 -21.17
C PRO A 152 17.84 4.39 -19.85
N ARG A 153 16.75 5.15 -19.93
CA ARG A 153 15.86 5.46 -18.81
C ARG A 153 14.46 4.97 -19.10
N VAL A 154 13.72 4.69 -18.04
CA VAL A 154 12.29 4.40 -18.13
C VAL A 154 11.50 5.72 -18.02
N PRO A 155 10.54 5.99 -18.91
CA PRO A 155 9.61 7.11 -18.77
C PRO A 155 8.83 7.04 -17.45
N GLY A 156 8.45 8.18 -16.88
CA GLY A 156 7.68 8.21 -15.63
C GLY A 156 8.51 8.02 -14.36
N HIS A 157 9.83 8.17 -14.45
CA HIS A 157 10.70 8.30 -13.28
C HIS A 157 10.25 9.46 -12.39
N ARG A 158 9.98 9.19 -11.12
CA ARG A 158 9.64 10.21 -10.12
C ARG A 158 10.75 10.29 -9.09
N ALA A 159 11.29 11.48 -8.87
CA ALA A 159 12.26 11.72 -7.80
C ALA A 159 11.55 11.86 -6.44
N GLY A 160 12.18 11.37 -5.38
CA GLY A 160 11.76 11.60 -4.00
C GLY A 160 12.37 12.85 -3.38
N LEU A 161 12.39 12.90 -2.05
CA LEU A 161 12.83 14.08 -1.31
C LEU A 161 14.34 14.10 -1.05
N ALA A 162 14.96 12.94 -0.79
CA ALA A 162 16.41 12.83 -0.65
C ALA A 162 17.07 12.60 -2.02
N PRO A 163 18.32 13.08 -2.24
CA PRO A 163 19.04 12.82 -3.47
C PRO A 163 19.16 11.31 -3.75
N GLY A 164 18.74 10.87 -4.94
CA GLY A 164 18.74 9.45 -5.30
C GLY A 164 17.53 8.65 -4.86
N ASP A 165 16.56 9.25 -4.15
CA ASP A 165 15.25 8.65 -3.99
C ASP A 165 14.52 8.65 -5.34
N PHE A 166 13.92 7.53 -5.70
CA PHE A 166 13.05 7.47 -6.88
C PHE A 166 12.01 6.36 -6.84
N THR A 167 11.00 6.50 -7.68
CA THR A 167 10.12 5.41 -8.10
C THR A 167 10.00 5.37 -9.62
N VAL A 168 9.89 4.14 -10.15
CA VAL A 168 9.66 3.91 -11.58
C VAL A 168 8.88 2.63 -11.80
N THR A 169 8.12 2.57 -12.89
CA THR A 169 7.34 1.39 -13.28
C THR A 169 7.74 0.93 -14.67
N VAL A 170 8.22 -0.30 -14.78
CA VAL A 170 8.66 -0.90 -16.03
C VAL A 170 7.57 -1.84 -16.55
N GLU A 171 7.03 -1.50 -17.72
CA GLU A 171 5.96 -2.28 -18.33
C GLU A 171 6.47 -3.20 -19.43
N LYS A 172 6.04 -4.47 -19.38
CA LYS A 172 6.35 -5.46 -20.42
C LYS A 172 5.14 -6.35 -20.61
N ARG A 173 4.57 -6.34 -21.82
CA ARG A 173 3.44 -7.19 -22.23
C ARG A 173 2.25 -7.16 -21.24
N GLY A 174 1.93 -5.97 -20.71
CA GLY A 174 0.83 -5.75 -19.77
C GLY A 174 1.14 -6.06 -18.29
N PHE A 175 2.36 -6.52 -17.99
CA PHE A 175 2.84 -6.65 -16.62
C PHE A 175 3.65 -5.40 -16.23
N ALA A 176 3.50 -4.94 -15.00
CA ALA A 176 4.17 -3.77 -14.45
C ALA A 176 5.06 -4.18 -13.27
N LEU A 177 6.37 -3.99 -13.42
CA LEU A 177 7.37 -4.16 -12.36
C LEU A 177 7.75 -2.79 -11.81
N GLY A 178 7.42 -2.53 -10.55
CA GLY A 178 7.86 -1.33 -9.84
C GLY A 178 9.30 -1.46 -9.36
N VAL A 179 10.07 -0.36 -9.38
CA VAL A 179 11.35 -0.26 -8.71
C VAL A 179 11.36 1.05 -7.91
N MET A 180 11.61 0.96 -6.61
CA MET A 180 11.82 2.10 -5.73
C MET A 180 13.28 2.12 -5.28
N GLY A 181 13.93 3.26 -5.41
CA GLY A 181 15.21 3.52 -4.77
C GLY A 181 15.02 4.44 -3.58
N LEU A 182 15.55 4.08 -2.42
CA LEU A 182 15.61 4.94 -1.25
C LEU A 182 17.07 5.14 -0.86
N ASN A 183 17.51 6.40 -0.80
CA ASN A 183 18.85 6.75 -0.36
C ASN A 183 18.97 6.46 1.14
N SER A 184 19.58 5.34 1.49
CA SER A 184 19.89 4.97 2.89
C SER A 184 21.17 5.61 3.42
N ALA A 185 21.91 6.35 2.60
CA ALA A 185 23.19 6.96 2.93
C ALA A 185 23.09 8.45 3.30
N PHE A 186 21.90 9.04 3.25
CA PHE A 186 21.70 10.49 3.45
C PHE A 186 22.17 10.99 4.83
N LEU A 187 22.23 10.13 5.84
CA LEU A 187 22.75 10.45 7.18
C LEU A 187 24.25 10.13 7.38
N GLN A 188 24.89 9.39 6.47
CA GLN A 188 26.30 8.98 6.61
C GLN A 188 27.27 9.98 5.98
N LEU A 189 27.16 11.24 6.39
CA LEU A 189 27.97 12.34 5.83
C LEU A 189 29.41 12.36 6.37
N SER A 190 29.67 11.69 7.49
CA SER A 190 30.99 11.66 8.16
C SER A 190 31.64 10.27 8.12
N ALA A 191 32.95 10.23 8.33
CA ALA A 191 33.67 8.97 8.47
C ALA A 191 33.34 8.31 9.82
N GLY A 192 33.46 6.98 9.90
CA GLY A 192 33.22 6.22 11.12
C GLY A 192 32.04 5.27 11.01
N ASP A 193 31.80 4.54 12.11
CA ASP A 193 30.77 3.51 12.17
C ASP A 193 29.38 4.11 12.41
N HIS A 194 28.46 3.86 11.48
CA HIS A 194 27.08 4.29 11.50
C HIS A 194 26.10 3.11 11.67
N THR A 195 26.60 1.92 12.03
CA THR A 195 25.75 0.77 12.35
C THR A 195 24.74 1.13 13.43
N GLY A 196 23.45 0.86 13.17
CA GLY A 196 22.35 1.20 14.06
C GLY A 196 22.01 2.70 14.18
N LYS A 197 22.51 3.56 13.28
CA LYS A 197 22.37 5.03 13.36
C LYS A 197 21.69 5.67 12.15
N LEU A 198 21.46 4.91 11.07
CA LEU A 198 20.84 5.42 9.86
C LEU A 198 19.31 5.33 9.92
N ASP A 199 18.63 5.92 8.94
CA ASP A 199 17.17 5.92 8.89
C ASP A 199 16.68 5.68 7.46
N VAL A 200 15.54 5.00 7.35
CA VAL A 200 14.70 4.87 6.16
C VAL A 200 13.28 4.74 6.68
N GLY A 201 12.57 5.87 6.70
CA GLY A 201 11.26 6.01 7.36
C GLY A 201 10.09 6.19 6.39
N LEU A 202 8.87 6.21 6.94
CA LEU A 202 7.62 6.34 6.16
C LEU A 202 7.53 7.63 5.36
N GLN A 203 8.06 8.73 5.88
CA GLN A 203 8.08 10.02 5.17
C GLN A 203 8.89 9.91 3.89
N GLN A 204 10.07 9.29 3.93
CA GLN A 204 10.90 9.03 2.75
C GLN A 204 10.19 8.09 1.76
N PHE A 205 9.68 6.95 2.26
CA PHE A 205 8.97 5.94 1.48
C PHE A 205 7.77 6.52 0.73
N HIS A 206 6.91 7.27 1.42
CA HIS A 206 5.74 7.87 0.80
C HIS A 206 6.12 8.99 -0.18
N ALA A 207 7.09 9.82 0.18
CA ALA A 207 7.45 10.94 -0.68
C ALA A 207 8.15 10.51 -1.98
N ALA A 208 8.93 9.42 -1.96
CA ALA A 208 9.49 8.81 -3.17
C ALA A 208 8.43 8.41 -4.22
N ALA A 209 7.20 8.18 -3.78
CA ALA A 209 6.06 7.79 -4.60
C ALA A 209 5.00 8.88 -4.77
N GLY A 210 5.31 10.15 -4.47
CA GLY A 210 4.35 11.25 -4.62
C GLY A 210 3.31 11.33 -3.49
N GLY A 211 3.67 10.88 -2.29
CA GLY A 211 2.86 10.98 -1.07
C GLY A 211 2.20 9.67 -0.65
N ASN A 212 2.20 8.62 -1.48
CA ASN A 212 1.60 7.33 -1.13
C ASN A 212 2.38 6.14 -1.74
N GLY A 213 3.43 5.73 -1.03
CA GLY A 213 4.28 4.58 -1.37
C GLY A 213 3.52 3.26 -1.49
N SER A 214 2.55 3.03 -0.60
CA SER A 214 1.73 1.82 -0.59
C SER A 214 0.89 1.71 -1.88
N ARG A 215 0.20 2.79 -2.26
CA ARG A 215 -0.61 2.85 -3.50
C ARG A 215 0.25 2.65 -4.75
N TRP A 216 1.43 3.27 -4.82
CA TRP A 216 2.35 3.05 -5.93
C TRP A 216 2.75 1.57 -6.03
N ALA A 217 3.08 0.94 -4.90
CA ALA A 217 3.49 -0.46 -4.84
C ALA A 217 2.33 -1.43 -5.16
N GLU A 218 1.09 -1.07 -4.84
CA GLU A 218 -0.15 -1.80 -5.19
C GLU A 218 -0.51 -1.65 -6.68
N GLY A 219 -0.13 -0.53 -7.31
CA GLY A 219 -0.24 -0.33 -8.75
C GLY A 219 0.70 -1.21 -9.58
N CYS A 220 1.69 -1.83 -8.94
CA CYS A 220 2.64 -2.74 -9.59
C CYS A 220 2.26 -4.20 -9.32
N HIS A 221 2.51 -5.09 -10.29
CA HIS A 221 2.27 -6.52 -10.11
C HIS A 221 3.34 -7.17 -9.21
N ALA A 222 4.55 -6.60 -9.23
CA ALA A 222 5.66 -6.89 -8.35
C ALA A 222 6.46 -5.59 -8.17
N ALA A 223 7.16 -5.45 -7.05
CA ALA A 223 7.98 -4.26 -6.80
C ALA A 223 9.33 -4.66 -6.19
N LEU A 224 10.40 -4.00 -6.63
CA LEU A 224 11.75 -4.14 -6.07
C LEU A 224 12.11 -2.88 -5.28
N LEU A 225 12.76 -3.05 -4.13
CA LEU A 225 13.35 -1.95 -3.36
C LEU A 225 14.86 -1.97 -3.53
N LEU A 226 15.47 -0.79 -3.72
CA LEU A 226 16.90 -0.59 -3.73
C LEU A 226 17.29 0.34 -2.57
N THR A 227 18.24 -0.09 -1.74
CA THR A 227 18.98 0.77 -0.82
C THR A 227 20.47 0.49 -0.96
N HIS A 228 21.34 1.26 -0.31
CA HIS A 228 22.75 0.90 -0.22
C HIS A 228 23.04 0.04 1.02
N HIS A 229 22.54 0.46 2.19
CA HIS A 229 22.82 -0.16 3.48
C HIS A 229 21.86 -1.32 3.79
N PRO A 230 22.32 -2.35 4.53
CA PRO A 230 21.46 -3.35 5.15
C PRO A 230 20.61 -2.73 6.28
N LEU A 231 19.54 -3.43 6.71
CA LEU A 231 18.70 -2.93 7.80
C LEU A 231 19.38 -2.86 9.16
N SER A 232 20.40 -3.68 9.40
CA SER A 232 21.19 -3.63 10.63
C SER A 232 21.86 -2.27 10.87
N TRP A 233 22.00 -1.45 9.81
CA TRP A 233 22.52 -0.10 9.91
C TRP A 233 21.47 0.95 10.28
N LEU A 234 20.19 0.62 10.16
CA LEU A 234 19.11 1.51 10.60
C LEU A 234 18.99 1.52 12.12
N THR A 235 18.53 2.64 12.67
CA THR A 235 18.16 2.72 14.08
C THR A 235 17.08 1.67 14.41
N PRO A 236 17.04 1.14 15.64
CA PRO A 236 16.03 0.14 16.00
C PRO A 236 14.57 0.56 15.71
N PRO A 237 14.14 1.82 15.96
CA PRO A 237 12.79 2.28 15.59
C PRO A 237 12.55 2.33 14.08
N ALA A 238 13.55 2.77 13.31
CA ALA A 238 13.48 2.79 11.85
C ALA A 238 13.34 1.38 11.28
N ARG A 239 14.15 0.43 11.78
CA ARG A 239 14.06 -0.99 11.41
C ARG A 239 12.68 -1.57 11.70
N GLN A 240 12.14 -1.32 12.90
CA GLN A 240 10.80 -1.79 13.26
C GLN A 240 9.73 -1.23 12.34
N THR A 241 9.79 0.07 12.04
CA THR A 241 8.86 0.73 11.12
C THR A 241 8.99 0.17 9.71
N PHE A 242 10.22 -0.04 9.25
CA PHE A 242 10.51 -0.60 7.94
C PHE A 242 9.90 -2.01 7.80
N ASP A 243 10.15 -2.89 8.78
CA ASP A 243 9.64 -4.27 8.76
C ASP A 243 8.10 -4.31 8.81
N ALA A 244 7.47 -3.43 9.60
CA ALA A 244 6.03 -3.40 9.78
C ALA A 244 5.27 -2.75 8.61
N GLU A 245 5.80 -1.67 8.04
CA GLU A 245 5.02 -0.75 7.19
C GLU A 245 5.60 -0.58 5.77
N ILE A 246 6.86 -0.94 5.53
CA ILE A 246 7.53 -0.74 4.23
C ILE A 246 7.79 -2.08 3.54
N ALA A 247 8.33 -3.06 4.26
CA ALA A 247 8.81 -4.31 3.69
C ALA A 247 7.70 -5.04 2.91
N GLY A 248 6.49 -5.18 3.46
CA GLY A 248 5.37 -5.86 2.80
C GLY A 248 5.02 -5.33 1.39
N HIS A 249 5.48 -4.13 1.04
CA HIS A 249 5.33 -3.50 -0.27
C HIS A 249 6.37 -3.92 -1.32
N PHE A 250 7.29 -4.86 -1.05
CA PHE A 250 8.24 -5.31 -2.07
C PHE A 250 8.38 -6.81 -2.18
N THR A 251 8.57 -7.29 -3.40
CA THR A 251 8.88 -8.68 -3.73
C THR A 251 10.30 -9.03 -3.31
N ALA A 252 11.23 -8.10 -3.47
CA ALA A 252 12.59 -8.22 -3.00
C ALA A 252 13.21 -6.85 -2.73
N HIS A 253 14.15 -6.84 -1.80
CA HIS A 253 14.98 -5.69 -1.49
C HIS A 253 16.44 -6.00 -1.74
N LEU A 254 17.02 -5.22 -2.65
CA LEU A 254 18.39 -5.32 -3.07
C LEU A 254 19.20 -4.21 -2.41
N PHE A 255 20.34 -4.58 -1.81
CA PHE A 255 21.25 -3.63 -1.17
C PHE A 255 22.71 -4.06 -1.30
N GLY A 256 23.63 -3.14 -1.01
CA GLY A 256 25.08 -3.33 -1.10
C GLY A 256 25.77 -3.23 0.26
N HIS A 257 26.87 -2.47 0.31
CA HIS A 257 27.62 -2.03 1.50
C HIS A 257 28.41 -3.12 2.26
N MET A 258 27.80 -4.29 2.47
CA MET A 258 28.38 -5.36 3.27
C MET A 258 29.34 -6.24 2.44
N HIS A 259 30.61 -6.31 2.87
CA HIS A 259 31.73 -6.91 2.11
C HIS A 259 31.79 -8.45 2.14
N GLU A 260 31.17 -9.09 3.12
CA GLU A 260 30.88 -10.53 3.18
C GLU A 260 29.36 -10.68 3.32
N PRO A 261 28.71 -11.66 2.66
CA PRO A 261 27.31 -11.96 2.92
C PRO A 261 27.17 -12.40 4.37
N GLU A 262 26.39 -11.68 5.16
CA GLU A 262 26.01 -12.18 6.48
C GLU A 262 25.04 -13.34 6.26
N LEU A 263 25.50 -14.57 6.52
CA LEU A 263 24.69 -15.80 6.46
C LEU A 263 23.38 -15.71 7.29
N GLY A 264 23.26 -14.72 8.19
CA GLY A 264 22.06 -14.43 8.98
C GLY A 264 21.02 -13.52 8.31
N GLU A 265 21.41 -12.68 7.33
CA GLU A 265 20.51 -11.71 6.68
C GLU A 265 20.03 -12.16 5.29
N GLN A 266 20.71 -13.11 4.63
CA GLN A 266 20.17 -13.82 3.46
C GLN A 266 19.13 -14.86 3.86
N ARG A 267 18.06 -14.39 4.50
CA ARG A 267 16.86 -15.17 4.73
C ARG A 267 15.97 -15.09 3.49
N LEU A 268 16.16 -16.06 2.58
CA LEU A 268 15.05 -16.58 1.77
C LEU A 268 14.11 -17.33 2.75
N LEU A 269 13.45 -16.60 3.66
CA LEU A 269 12.47 -17.19 4.55
C LEU A 269 11.22 -17.51 3.74
N GLY A 270 11.11 -18.78 3.39
CA GLY A 270 9.87 -19.39 2.97
C GLY A 270 8.77 -19.19 4.02
N ALA A 271 7.58 -18.91 3.48
CA ALA A 271 6.27 -19.29 4.00
C ALA A 271 5.55 -18.46 5.09
N SER A 272 6.05 -17.33 5.60
CA SER A 272 5.22 -16.48 6.50
C SER A 272 5.23 -14.96 6.29
N SER A 273 6.29 -14.35 5.75
CA SER A 273 6.37 -12.86 5.60
C SER A 273 6.40 -12.33 4.16
N GLY A 274 6.58 -13.17 3.13
CA GLY A 274 6.51 -12.78 1.71
C GLY A 274 7.61 -11.82 1.20
N TYR A 275 8.46 -11.28 2.07
CA TYR A 275 9.53 -10.32 1.76
C TYR A 275 10.91 -10.97 1.70
N ARG A 276 11.77 -10.51 0.77
CA ARG A 276 13.08 -11.13 0.47
C ARG A 276 14.22 -10.14 0.53
N TRP A 277 15.33 -10.54 1.12
CA TRP A 277 16.58 -9.77 1.20
C TRP A 277 17.60 -10.33 0.20
N LEU A 278 18.12 -9.47 -0.67
CA LEU A 278 19.13 -9.82 -1.68
C LEU A 278 20.32 -8.88 -1.58
N GLN A 279 21.28 -9.26 -0.74
CA GLN A 279 22.55 -8.55 -0.63
C GLN A 279 23.40 -8.79 -1.90
N GLY A 280 23.85 -7.70 -2.52
CA GLY A 280 24.78 -7.70 -3.63
C GLY A 280 26.23 -7.82 -3.14
N ARG A 281 27.08 -8.48 -3.93
CA ARG A 281 28.53 -8.43 -3.71
C ARG A 281 29.15 -7.27 -4.47
N SER A 282 30.21 -6.72 -3.89
CA SER A 282 31.03 -5.69 -4.55
C SER A 282 31.61 -6.22 -5.85
N LEU A 283 31.36 -5.52 -6.96
CA LEU A 283 31.89 -5.93 -8.26
C LEU A 283 33.40 -5.66 -8.39
N PHE A 284 33.95 -4.65 -7.70
CA PHE A 284 35.36 -4.24 -7.86
C PHE A 284 36.15 -3.91 -6.56
N GLY A 285 35.68 -4.19 -5.34
CA GLY A 285 36.37 -3.78 -4.09
C GLY A 285 37.78 -4.38 -3.82
N LEU A 286 38.70 -3.61 -3.20
CA LEU A 286 40.11 -3.97 -2.90
C LEU A 286 40.35 -5.40 -2.39
N GLU A 287 41.41 -6.11 -2.78
CA GLU A 287 41.69 -7.43 -2.18
C GLU A 287 42.04 -7.40 -0.67
N THR A 288 42.41 -6.28 -0.05
CA THR A 288 42.82 -6.26 1.37
C THR A 288 42.24 -5.09 2.17
N TRP A 289 41.79 -5.38 3.40
CA TRP A 289 41.54 -4.38 4.46
C TRP A 289 42.11 -4.89 5.79
N GLY A 290 42.97 -4.11 6.43
CA GLY A 290 43.68 -4.53 7.63
C GLY A 290 44.68 -5.68 7.40
N GLN A 291 45.16 -6.29 8.48
CA GLN A 291 46.24 -7.28 8.42
C GLN A 291 45.84 -8.69 7.97
N SER A 292 44.57 -9.06 7.72
CA SER A 292 44.25 -10.49 7.46
C SER A 292 42.91 -10.86 6.76
N ARG A 293 42.30 -10.07 5.85
CA ARG A 293 41.17 -10.60 5.03
C ARG A 293 41.17 -10.16 3.57
N SER A 294 40.95 -11.16 2.70
CA SER A 294 40.86 -11.07 1.24
C SER A 294 39.44 -10.68 0.83
N ARG A 295 39.20 -9.55 0.14
CA ARG A 295 37.87 -9.28 -0.43
C ARG A 295 37.56 -10.23 -1.57
N SER A 296 36.27 -10.37 -1.88
CA SER A 296 35.76 -11.22 -2.94
C SER A 296 34.85 -10.41 -3.88
N HIS A 297 35.17 -10.41 -5.16
CA HIS A 297 34.44 -9.66 -6.18
C HIS A 297 33.22 -10.44 -6.67
N GLY A 298 32.12 -9.79 -7.03
CA GLY A 298 30.94 -10.50 -7.49
C GLY A 298 29.83 -9.62 -8.05
N TYR A 299 28.76 -10.26 -8.49
CA TYR A 299 27.51 -9.62 -8.90
C TYR A 299 26.38 -10.62 -8.75
N SER A 300 25.14 -10.17 -8.89
CA SER A 300 24.02 -11.09 -9.01
C SER A 300 23.19 -10.79 -10.25
N VAL A 301 22.57 -11.84 -10.77
CA VAL A 301 21.55 -11.73 -11.81
C VAL A 301 20.24 -12.16 -11.19
N GLY A 302 19.17 -11.41 -11.43
CA GLY A 302 17.84 -11.82 -11.03
C GLY A 302 16.90 -11.94 -12.21
N ARG A 303 15.93 -12.86 -12.08
CA ARG A 303 14.88 -13.07 -13.05
C ARG A 303 13.55 -13.32 -12.36
N LEU A 304 12.56 -12.54 -12.74
CA LEU A 304 11.16 -12.74 -12.40
C LEU A 304 10.41 -13.23 -13.64
N THR A 305 9.89 -14.45 -13.61
CA THR A 305 9.10 -15.02 -14.72
C THR A 305 7.65 -15.17 -14.30
N VAL A 306 6.77 -14.45 -14.99
CA VAL A 306 5.33 -14.45 -14.78
C VAL A 306 4.70 -15.57 -15.59
N GLN A 307 4.03 -16.50 -14.90
CA GLN A 307 3.30 -17.62 -15.50
C GLN A 307 1.82 -17.50 -15.15
N GLY A 308 1.05 -16.78 -15.98
CA GLY A 308 -0.36 -16.48 -15.73
C GLY A 308 -0.57 -15.24 -14.86
N ASP A 309 -1.74 -15.14 -14.22
CA ASP A 309 -2.21 -13.88 -13.61
C ASP A 309 -2.06 -13.82 -12.07
N LYS A 310 -1.59 -14.90 -11.41
CA LYS A 310 -1.60 -15.01 -9.94
C LYS A 310 -0.23 -15.22 -9.28
N ALA A 311 0.74 -15.74 -10.02
CA ALA A 311 2.05 -16.06 -9.48
C ALA A 311 3.14 -15.82 -10.51
N ALA A 312 4.31 -15.45 -10.01
CA ALA A 312 5.54 -15.43 -10.77
C ALA A 312 6.58 -16.28 -10.05
N SER A 313 7.64 -16.62 -10.75
CA SER A 313 8.77 -17.32 -10.20
C SER A 313 9.99 -16.42 -10.19
N LEU A 314 10.59 -16.23 -9.03
CA LEU A 314 11.83 -15.49 -8.84
C LEU A 314 13.00 -16.47 -8.78
N GLN A 315 14.07 -16.17 -9.51
CA GLN A 315 15.32 -16.91 -9.48
C GLN A 315 16.50 -15.93 -9.52
N ILE A 316 17.54 -16.21 -8.73
CA ILE A 316 18.73 -15.38 -8.60
C ILE A 316 19.97 -16.23 -8.87
N TRP A 317 20.98 -15.66 -9.52
CA TRP A 317 22.29 -16.29 -9.77
C TRP A 317 23.40 -15.41 -9.18
N PRO A 318 23.81 -15.63 -7.92
CA PRO A 318 24.91 -14.90 -7.32
C PRO A 318 26.25 -15.43 -7.84
N ARG A 319 27.18 -14.51 -8.12
CA ARG A 319 28.47 -14.79 -8.75
C ARG A 319 29.61 -14.26 -7.88
N LEU A 320 30.68 -15.05 -7.82
CA LEU A 320 31.88 -14.77 -7.06
C LEU A 320 33.11 -14.94 -7.95
N LEU A 321 34.06 -14.02 -7.88
CA LEU A 321 35.35 -14.13 -8.53
C LEU A 321 36.28 -15.01 -7.68
N VAL A 322 36.66 -16.16 -8.25
CA VAL A 322 37.63 -17.08 -7.66
C VAL A 322 38.69 -17.39 -8.72
N ASN A 323 39.97 -17.21 -8.40
CA ASN A 323 41.09 -17.49 -9.31
C ASN A 323 40.89 -16.90 -10.72
N GLN A 324 40.52 -15.62 -10.81
CA GLN A 324 40.29 -14.88 -12.07
C GLN A 324 39.12 -15.41 -12.93
N LYS A 325 38.19 -16.14 -12.34
CA LYS A 325 36.97 -16.62 -13.00
C LYS A 325 35.76 -16.32 -12.12
N MET A 326 34.71 -15.75 -12.71
CA MET A 326 33.41 -15.70 -12.02
C MET A 326 32.84 -17.12 -11.97
N VAL A 327 32.43 -17.53 -10.78
CA VAL A 327 31.85 -18.84 -10.46
C VAL A 327 30.57 -18.63 -9.67
N PRO A 328 29.68 -19.64 -9.59
CA PRO A 328 28.50 -19.56 -8.74
C PRO A 328 28.90 -19.39 -7.28
N ASP A 329 28.21 -18.50 -6.58
CA ASP A 329 28.53 -18.17 -5.20
C ASP A 329 27.74 -19.02 -4.20
N HIS A 330 28.28 -20.20 -3.91
CA HIS A 330 27.70 -21.12 -2.92
C HIS A 330 27.80 -20.64 -1.47
N ALA A 331 28.54 -19.54 -1.21
CA ALA A 331 28.62 -18.96 0.13
C ALA A 331 27.50 -17.93 0.38
N ALA A 332 26.90 -17.38 -0.68
CA ALA A 332 25.79 -16.42 -0.61
C ALA A 332 24.41 -17.07 -0.82
N ALA A 333 24.31 -18.31 -1.25
CA ALA A 333 23.03 -19.02 -1.35
C ALA A 333 23.23 -20.52 -1.56
N GLU A 334 22.20 -21.29 -1.22
CA GLU A 334 22.06 -22.66 -1.72
C GLU A 334 21.71 -22.63 -3.21
N LEU A 335 22.54 -23.27 -4.04
CA LEU A 335 22.40 -23.27 -5.49
C LEU A 335 22.03 -24.66 -6.03
N ASP A 336 21.16 -24.69 -7.02
CA ASP A 336 20.70 -25.89 -7.71
C ASP A 336 21.69 -26.38 -8.80
N GLN A 337 21.29 -27.42 -9.55
CA GLN A 337 22.09 -27.95 -10.66
C GLN A 337 22.29 -26.95 -11.82
N ALA A 338 21.40 -25.98 -11.98
CA ALA A 338 21.52 -24.87 -12.92
C ALA A 338 22.42 -23.74 -12.38
N LYS A 339 23.00 -23.90 -11.19
CA LYS A 339 23.92 -22.96 -10.54
C LYS A 339 23.27 -21.61 -10.21
N GLY A 340 21.95 -21.59 -10.10
CA GLY A 340 21.17 -20.50 -9.53
C GLY A 340 20.53 -20.93 -8.22
N CYS A 341 19.97 -19.98 -7.47
CA CYS A 341 19.10 -20.31 -6.34
C CYS A 341 17.90 -21.12 -6.85
N ALA A 342 17.27 -21.88 -5.94
CA ALA A 342 16.02 -22.55 -6.26
C ALA A 342 14.99 -21.55 -6.81
N GLN A 343 14.23 -21.97 -7.81
CA GLN A 343 13.15 -21.16 -8.35
C GLN A 343 12.03 -21.08 -7.30
N GLU A 344 11.70 -19.88 -6.86
CA GLU A 344 10.70 -19.69 -5.83
C GLU A 344 9.45 -19.01 -6.36
N THR A 345 8.29 -19.47 -5.90
CA THR A 345 7.01 -18.86 -6.26
C THR A 345 6.80 -17.59 -5.44
N VAL A 346 6.60 -16.47 -6.13
CA VAL A 346 6.19 -15.19 -5.56
C VAL A 346 4.76 -14.89 -5.98
N ALA A 347 3.93 -14.57 -5.00
CA ALA A 347 2.59 -14.08 -5.27
C ALA A 347 2.70 -12.76 -6.04
N LEU A 348 2.03 -12.71 -7.19
CA LEU A 348 1.84 -11.43 -7.85
C LEU A 348 0.83 -10.65 -7.03
N ARG A 349 1.10 -9.37 -6.82
CA ARG A 349 0.01 -8.47 -6.50
C ARG A 349 -0.89 -8.55 -7.71
N GLN A 350 -2.11 -9.04 -7.50
CA GLN A 350 -3.15 -8.80 -8.49
C GLN A 350 -3.12 -7.30 -8.68
N PRO A 351 -2.74 -6.82 -9.87
CA PRO A 351 -2.58 -5.39 -10.07
C PRO A 351 -3.86 -4.77 -9.56
N PHE A 352 -3.74 -3.74 -8.72
CA PHE A 352 -4.81 -2.78 -8.76
C PHE A 352 -4.95 -2.36 -10.21
N VAL A 353 -6.18 -2.45 -10.71
CA VAL A 353 -6.50 -2.36 -12.12
C VAL A 353 -6.36 -0.89 -12.53
N HIS A 354 -5.12 -0.43 -12.67
CA HIS A 354 -4.80 0.90 -13.20
C HIS A 354 -4.25 0.88 -14.63
N ASN A 355 -3.78 -0.27 -15.13
CA ASN A 355 -3.39 -0.42 -16.55
C ASN A 355 -4.30 -1.36 -17.38
N ALA A 356 -5.30 -2.00 -16.75
CA ALA A 356 -6.47 -2.56 -17.45
C ALA A 356 -7.83 -1.86 -17.22
N PRO A 357 -7.96 -0.67 -16.55
CA PRO A 357 -9.26 -0.06 -16.36
C PRO A 357 -9.77 0.56 -17.65
N ASN A 358 -8.89 0.99 -18.56
CA ASN A 358 -9.34 1.68 -19.76
C ASN A 358 -10.24 0.77 -20.61
N LEU A 359 -9.92 -0.50 -20.84
CA LEU A 359 -10.78 -1.35 -21.68
C LEU A 359 -12.16 -1.62 -21.06
N LYS A 360 -12.25 -1.88 -19.75
CA LYS A 360 -13.55 -2.16 -19.08
C LYS A 360 -14.34 -0.87 -18.78
N ARG A 361 -13.68 0.21 -18.35
CA ARG A 361 -14.29 1.53 -18.13
C ARG A 361 -14.65 2.24 -19.44
N GLN A 362 -13.95 1.97 -20.55
CA GLN A 362 -14.33 2.45 -21.89
C GLN A 362 -15.46 1.64 -22.51
N ALA A 363 -15.59 0.35 -22.19
CA ALA A 363 -16.64 -0.51 -22.74
C ALA A 363 -18.03 -0.24 -22.14
N ALA A 364 -18.12 0.20 -20.88
CA ALA A 364 -19.37 0.60 -20.26
C ALA A 364 -19.13 1.66 -19.17
N LEU A 365 -19.86 2.77 -19.27
CA LEU A 365 -19.94 3.77 -18.22
C LEU A 365 -20.68 3.14 -17.03
N ALA A 366 -20.06 3.05 -15.86
CA ALA A 366 -20.76 2.53 -14.68
C ALA A 366 -21.76 3.57 -14.19
N ASP A 367 -23.03 3.16 -14.07
CA ASP A 367 -24.04 3.99 -13.42
C ASP A 367 -23.61 4.31 -11.97
N PRO A 368 -23.95 5.50 -11.44
CA PRO A 368 -23.62 5.86 -10.05
C PRO A 368 -24.16 4.86 -9.02
N ASP A 369 -25.31 4.25 -9.32
CA ASP A 369 -26.01 3.24 -8.52
C ASP A 369 -25.60 1.79 -8.83
N ALA A 370 -24.60 1.59 -9.70
CA ALA A 370 -24.14 0.25 -10.06
C ALA A 370 -23.64 -0.53 -8.82
N PRO A 371 -23.81 -1.87 -8.81
CA PRO A 371 -23.25 -2.70 -7.75
C PRO A 371 -21.73 -2.54 -7.69
N PHE A 372 -21.15 -2.88 -6.53
CA PHE A 372 -19.72 -2.82 -6.33
C PHE A 372 -18.96 -3.56 -7.44
N ASP A 373 -18.03 -2.83 -8.07
CA ASP A 373 -17.00 -3.40 -8.93
C ASP A 373 -15.66 -2.82 -8.47
N ARG A 374 -14.72 -3.69 -8.14
CA ARG A 374 -13.35 -3.30 -7.75
C ARG A 374 -12.66 -2.40 -8.78
N HIS A 375 -13.05 -2.47 -10.05
CA HIS A 375 -12.52 -1.62 -11.11
C HIS A 375 -12.97 -0.16 -11.01
N TRP A 376 -14.03 0.13 -10.25
CA TRP A 376 -14.57 1.48 -10.03
C TRP A 376 -14.39 1.95 -8.58
N TYR A 377 -13.69 1.16 -7.75
CA TYR A 377 -13.36 1.52 -6.38
C TYR A 377 -12.19 2.52 -6.35
N VAL A 378 -12.34 3.60 -5.58
CA VAL A 378 -11.27 4.58 -5.33
C VAL A 378 -10.58 4.15 -4.06
N HIS A 379 -9.26 3.98 -4.13
CA HIS A 379 -8.51 3.46 -3.00
C HIS A 379 -8.46 4.43 -1.84
N ARG A 380 -8.55 3.86 -0.65
CA ARG A 380 -8.55 4.47 0.66
C ARG A 380 -7.53 3.73 1.54
N SER A 381 -6.28 3.63 1.09
CA SER A 381 -5.25 2.70 1.58
C SER A 381 -5.09 2.68 3.11
N GLY A 382 -5.08 3.84 3.77
CA GLY A 382 -4.99 3.91 5.24
C GLY A 382 -6.20 3.28 5.96
N TRP A 383 -7.39 3.41 5.37
CA TRP A 383 -8.63 2.82 5.90
C TRP A 383 -8.72 1.32 5.58
N GLU A 384 -8.29 0.93 4.38
CA GLU A 384 -8.18 -0.47 3.95
C GLU A 384 -7.22 -1.27 4.84
N ALA A 385 -6.01 -0.74 5.06
CA ALA A 385 -4.98 -1.37 5.89
C ALA A 385 -5.45 -1.56 7.34
N ARG A 386 -6.11 -0.54 7.93
CA ARG A 386 -6.69 -0.68 9.28
C ARG A 386 -7.76 -1.77 9.35
N ALA A 387 -8.65 -1.82 8.36
CA ALA A 387 -9.71 -2.83 8.31
C ALA A 387 -9.12 -4.24 8.21
N LEU A 388 -8.16 -4.46 7.30
CA LEU A 388 -7.47 -5.74 7.14
C LEU A 388 -6.67 -6.11 8.39
N GLY A 389 -5.92 -5.16 8.96
CA GLY A 389 -5.09 -5.38 10.15
C GLY A 389 -5.90 -5.78 11.38
N TYR A 390 -7.11 -5.26 11.58
CA TYR A 390 -7.99 -5.76 12.66
C TYR A 390 -8.43 -7.20 12.42
N LEU A 391 -8.70 -7.58 11.16
CA LEU A 391 -9.11 -8.94 10.82
C LEU A 391 -7.95 -9.95 10.92
N ASP A 392 -6.71 -9.50 10.97
CA ASP A 392 -5.55 -10.37 11.20
C ASP A 392 -5.36 -10.68 12.71
N VAL A 393 -6.08 -10.00 13.62
CA VAL A 393 -6.01 -10.24 15.07
C VAL A 393 -7.25 -10.97 15.61
N LEU A 394 -7.02 -12.06 16.33
CA LEU A 394 -8.07 -12.89 16.94
C LEU A 394 -9.01 -12.10 17.85
N GLY A 395 -10.33 -12.25 17.63
CA GLY A 395 -11.39 -11.63 18.43
C GLY A 395 -11.48 -10.10 18.35
N LYS A 396 -10.69 -9.45 17.47
CA LYS A 396 -10.78 -8.01 17.25
C LYS A 396 -11.70 -7.73 16.04
N PRO A 397 -12.90 -7.18 16.24
CA PRO A 397 -13.73 -6.78 15.12
C PRO A 397 -13.14 -5.55 14.43
N GLY A 398 -13.15 -5.51 13.10
CA GLY A 398 -12.97 -4.28 12.36
C GLY A 398 -14.30 -3.52 12.34
N THR A 399 -14.38 -2.30 12.90
CA THR A 399 -15.62 -1.51 12.87
C THR A 399 -15.46 -0.32 11.93
N ILE A 400 -16.11 -0.36 10.78
CA ILE A 400 -16.20 0.76 9.83
C ILE A 400 -17.33 1.69 10.28
N LEU A 401 -16.97 2.95 10.55
CA LEU A 401 -17.85 3.97 11.12
C LEU A 401 -17.97 5.15 10.18
N GLY A 402 -19.14 5.78 10.09
CA GLY A 402 -19.29 7.02 9.33
C GLY A 402 -20.71 7.25 8.81
N PRO A 403 -21.05 8.48 8.44
CA PRO A 403 -22.41 8.86 8.04
C PRO A 403 -22.89 8.12 6.79
N LYS A 404 -24.20 8.16 6.51
CA LYS A 404 -24.78 7.52 5.32
C LYS A 404 -24.09 8.00 4.04
N ASP A 405 -23.96 7.09 3.07
CA ASP A 405 -23.47 7.32 1.71
C ASP A 405 -22.01 7.84 1.56
N ILE A 406 -21.21 7.80 2.64
CA ILE A 406 -19.78 8.18 2.63
C ILE A 406 -18.83 7.11 2.08
N GLY A 407 -19.35 6.01 1.52
CA GLY A 407 -18.54 4.94 0.94
C GLY A 407 -18.20 3.77 1.86
N LYS A 408 -18.81 3.67 3.05
CA LYS A 408 -18.61 2.54 4.00
C LYS A 408 -18.84 1.17 3.36
N THR A 409 -19.97 0.99 2.68
CA THR A 409 -20.31 -0.25 1.97
C THR A 409 -19.28 -0.57 0.89
N TRP A 410 -18.80 0.43 0.14
CA TRP A 410 -17.77 0.22 -0.88
C TRP A 410 -16.42 -0.19 -0.26
N LEU A 411 -16.00 0.41 0.85
CA LEU A 411 -14.81 -0.05 1.59
C LEU A 411 -14.99 -1.48 2.10
N CYS A 412 -16.12 -1.79 2.73
CA CYS A 412 -16.44 -3.13 3.22
C CYS A 412 -16.38 -4.19 2.10
N LYS A 413 -17.01 -3.90 0.96
CA LYS A 413 -16.99 -4.74 -0.25
C LYS A 413 -15.58 -4.92 -0.79
N TYR A 414 -14.77 -3.87 -0.82
CA TYR A 414 -13.38 -3.93 -1.26
C TYR A 414 -12.51 -4.79 -0.34
N VAL A 415 -12.66 -4.64 0.98
CA VAL A 415 -11.97 -5.50 1.97
C VAL A 415 -12.37 -6.96 1.76
N CYS A 416 -13.66 -7.24 1.60
CA CYS A 416 -14.18 -8.58 1.31
C CYS A 416 -13.63 -9.15 0.00
N ASP A 417 -13.59 -8.35 -1.08
CA ASP A 417 -13.01 -8.74 -2.36
C ASP A 417 -11.51 -9.06 -2.22
N SER A 418 -10.76 -8.20 -1.52
CA SER A 418 -9.33 -8.38 -1.26
C SER A 418 -9.06 -9.69 -0.50
N LEU A 419 -9.86 -9.98 0.52
CA LEU A 419 -9.79 -11.22 1.31
C LEU A 419 -10.07 -12.46 0.46
N ARG A 420 -11.08 -12.43 -0.41
CA ARG A 420 -11.38 -13.53 -1.35
C ARG A 420 -10.26 -13.80 -2.34
N HIS A 421 -9.43 -12.80 -2.63
CA HIS A 421 -8.31 -12.90 -3.57
C HIS A 421 -6.97 -13.19 -2.87
N ARG A 422 -6.90 -13.28 -1.54
CA ARG A 422 -5.69 -13.70 -0.79
C ARG A 422 -5.32 -15.14 -1.17
N VAL A 423 -4.08 -15.33 -1.64
CA VAL A 423 -3.56 -16.65 -2.07
C VAL A 423 -2.76 -17.34 -0.96
N SER A 424 -2.03 -16.57 -0.16
CA SER A 424 -1.13 -17.08 0.89
C SER A 424 -1.87 -17.55 2.15
N ASP A 425 -3.02 -16.95 2.45
CA ASP A 425 -3.86 -17.27 3.60
C ASP A 425 -5.33 -17.22 3.17
N PRO A 426 -5.89 -18.35 2.69
CA PRO A 426 -7.23 -18.39 2.15
C PRO A 426 -8.25 -18.27 3.27
N VAL A 427 -9.09 -17.26 3.17
CA VAL A 427 -10.21 -17.02 4.10
C VAL A 427 -11.55 -17.19 3.41
N ARG A 428 -12.55 -17.61 4.19
CA ARG A 428 -13.95 -17.65 3.76
C ARG A 428 -14.58 -16.32 4.13
N VAL A 429 -15.39 -15.76 3.24
CA VAL A 429 -16.03 -14.45 3.43
C VAL A 429 -17.54 -14.60 3.27
N ALA A 430 -18.30 -14.20 4.29
CA ALA A 430 -19.76 -14.11 4.24
C ALA A 430 -20.19 -12.65 4.42
N GLU A 431 -20.88 -12.12 3.41
CA GLU A 431 -21.38 -10.74 3.44
C GLU A 431 -22.86 -10.70 3.80
N VAL A 432 -23.19 -10.04 4.90
CA VAL A 432 -24.54 -9.90 5.42
C VAL A 432 -24.96 -8.45 5.29
N ASP A 433 -25.98 -8.19 4.49
CA ASP A 433 -26.63 -6.89 4.44
C ASP A 433 -27.92 -6.97 5.28
N VAL A 434 -27.90 -6.35 6.46
CA VAL A 434 -29.01 -6.41 7.42
C VAL A 434 -30.30 -5.84 6.86
N GLY A 435 -30.23 -4.70 6.15
CA GLY A 435 -31.41 -4.07 5.55
C GLY A 435 -32.08 -4.98 4.52
N THR A 436 -31.27 -5.68 3.71
CA THR A 436 -31.78 -6.64 2.72
C THR A 436 -32.33 -7.89 3.40
N LEU A 437 -31.67 -8.39 4.45
CA LEU A 437 -32.12 -9.53 5.25
C LEU A 437 -33.51 -9.27 5.85
N VAL A 438 -33.68 -8.15 6.54
CA VAL A 438 -34.97 -7.77 7.17
C VAL A 438 -36.05 -7.55 6.11
N ALA A 439 -35.75 -6.84 5.02
CA ALA A 439 -36.73 -6.57 3.96
C ALA A 439 -37.23 -7.84 3.26
N ARG A 440 -36.37 -8.86 3.08
CA ARG A 440 -36.73 -10.12 2.42
C ARG A 440 -37.46 -11.10 3.33
N THR A 441 -37.18 -11.07 4.63
CA THR A 441 -37.63 -12.12 5.55
C THR A 441 -38.72 -11.65 6.52
N GLY A 442 -38.84 -10.35 6.76
CA GLY A 442 -39.69 -9.82 7.83
C GLY A 442 -39.19 -10.13 9.24
N ALA A 443 -37.94 -10.59 9.40
CA ALA A 443 -37.38 -10.99 10.68
C ALA A 443 -37.26 -9.79 11.64
N ASN A 444 -38.11 -9.78 12.69
CA ASN A 444 -38.24 -8.68 13.65
C ASN A 444 -38.13 -9.10 15.12
N THR A 445 -37.88 -10.39 15.37
CA THR A 445 -37.62 -10.96 16.71
C THR A 445 -36.24 -11.61 16.74
N SER A 446 -35.65 -11.77 17.93
CA SER A 446 -34.31 -12.38 18.05
C SER A 446 -34.26 -13.81 17.50
N ASP A 447 -35.31 -14.62 17.68
CA ASP A 447 -35.41 -15.96 17.08
C ASP A 447 -35.43 -15.91 15.56
N SER A 448 -36.34 -15.12 14.98
CA SER A 448 -36.46 -15.03 13.51
C SER A 448 -35.21 -14.43 12.87
N PHE A 449 -34.64 -13.38 13.48
CA PHE A 449 -33.47 -12.69 12.95
C PHE A 449 -32.22 -13.55 13.00
N LEU A 450 -31.90 -14.14 14.15
CA LEU A 450 -30.69 -14.97 14.30
C LEU A 450 -30.77 -16.25 13.45
N ARG A 451 -31.97 -16.82 13.28
CA ARG A 451 -32.20 -17.93 12.35
C ARG A 451 -31.87 -17.53 10.91
N GLU A 452 -32.43 -16.41 10.43
CA GLU A 452 -32.20 -15.97 9.06
C GLU A 452 -30.76 -15.48 8.85
N LEU A 453 -30.10 -14.94 9.89
CA LEU A 453 -28.66 -14.63 9.87
C LEU A 453 -27.83 -15.90 9.65
N CYS A 454 -28.10 -16.97 10.40
CA CYS A 454 -27.41 -18.25 10.22
C CYS A 454 -27.61 -18.80 8.80
N VAL A 455 -28.84 -18.73 8.28
CA VAL A 455 -29.14 -19.17 6.91
C VAL A 455 -28.43 -18.32 5.87
N TRP A 456 -28.37 -17.01 6.06
CA TRP A 456 -27.68 -16.11 5.15
C TRP A 456 -26.19 -16.42 5.08
N VAL A 457 -25.52 -16.52 6.24
CA VAL A 457 -24.10 -16.89 6.32
C VAL A 457 -23.86 -18.27 5.72
N GLY A 458 -24.73 -19.24 6.00
CA GLY A 458 -24.66 -20.57 5.38
C GLY A 458 -24.76 -20.50 3.85
N GLY A 459 -25.65 -19.65 3.31
CA GLY A 459 -25.79 -19.43 1.87
C GLY A 459 -24.54 -18.86 1.21
N GLU A 460 -23.89 -17.87 1.84
CA GLU A 460 -22.60 -17.32 1.39
C GLU A 460 -21.50 -18.41 1.37
N LEU A 461 -21.58 -19.37 2.29
CA LEU A 461 -20.72 -20.54 2.37
C LEU A 461 -21.18 -21.71 1.48
N LYS A 462 -22.16 -21.48 0.58
CA LYS A 462 -22.71 -22.46 -0.35
C LYS A 462 -23.37 -23.68 0.33
N LEU A 463 -23.90 -23.51 1.53
CA LEU A 463 -24.70 -24.51 2.22
C LEU A 463 -26.16 -24.42 1.81
N ALA A 464 -26.86 -25.56 1.77
CA ALA A 464 -28.29 -25.57 1.51
C ALA A 464 -29.06 -24.98 2.70
N ARG A 465 -30.07 -24.15 2.41
CA ARG A 465 -30.94 -23.55 3.44
C ARG A 465 -31.56 -24.61 4.37
N ALA A 466 -31.98 -25.76 3.81
CA ALA A 466 -32.58 -26.84 4.57
C ALA A 466 -31.61 -27.42 5.62
N ASP A 467 -30.32 -27.53 5.29
CA ASP A 467 -29.31 -28.04 6.23
C ASP A 467 -29.19 -27.12 7.44
N VAL A 468 -29.02 -25.81 7.21
CA VAL A 468 -28.85 -24.83 8.28
C VAL A 468 -30.11 -24.75 9.15
N LEU A 469 -31.30 -24.80 8.54
CA LEU A 469 -32.57 -24.83 9.29
C LEU A 469 -32.73 -26.11 10.11
N GLY A 470 -32.29 -27.26 9.61
CA GLY A 470 -32.29 -28.51 10.36
C GLY A 470 -31.46 -28.39 11.64
N TRP A 471 -30.23 -27.89 11.53
CA TRP A 471 -29.36 -27.63 12.68
C TRP A 471 -29.95 -26.62 13.67
N TRP A 472 -30.54 -25.54 13.15
CA TRP A 472 -31.25 -24.57 13.99
C TRP A 472 -32.37 -25.25 14.80
N GLN A 473 -33.21 -26.05 14.15
CA GLN A 473 -34.35 -26.73 14.77
C GLN A 473 -33.95 -27.71 15.88
N THR A 474 -32.81 -28.40 15.73
CA THR A 474 -32.30 -29.35 16.72
C THR A 474 -31.48 -28.71 17.84
N ALA A 475 -31.08 -27.44 17.69
CA ALA A 475 -30.35 -26.73 18.73
C ALA A 475 -31.30 -26.29 19.86
N ASP A 476 -30.98 -26.70 21.08
CA ASP A 476 -31.68 -26.24 22.29
C ASP A 476 -31.17 -24.87 22.76
N GLY A 477 -32.00 -24.19 23.56
CA GLY A 477 -31.65 -22.96 24.26
C GLY A 477 -32.33 -21.71 23.71
N ALA A 478 -31.95 -20.57 24.26
CA ALA A 478 -32.41 -19.26 23.78
C ALA A 478 -31.88 -18.99 22.35
N PRO A 479 -32.48 -18.07 21.57
CA PRO A 479 -32.06 -17.78 20.19
C PRO A 479 -30.55 -17.56 20.00
N GLY A 480 -29.89 -16.84 20.92
CA GLY A 480 -28.44 -16.61 20.88
C GLY A 480 -27.62 -17.89 21.09
N GLU A 481 -28.07 -18.80 21.95
CA GLU A 481 -27.42 -20.10 22.19
C GLU A 481 -27.57 -21.00 20.97
N ARG A 482 -28.74 -21.01 20.34
CA ARG A 482 -29.00 -21.76 19.10
C ARG A 482 -28.12 -21.26 17.95
N ALA A 483 -28.03 -19.94 17.77
CA ALA A 483 -27.13 -19.33 16.79
C ALA A 483 -25.67 -19.71 17.04
N THR A 484 -25.24 -19.64 18.31
CA THR A 484 -23.88 -20.02 18.73
C THR A 484 -23.58 -21.48 18.36
N ARG A 485 -24.49 -22.42 18.65
CA ARG A 485 -24.32 -23.84 18.27
C ARG A 485 -24.25 -24.05 16.76
N VAL A 486 -25.13 -23.40 15.98
CA VAL A 486 -25.08 -23.49 14.51
C VAL A 486 -23.74 -22.99 13.97
N PHE A 487 -23.20 -21.92 14.54
CA PHE A 487 -21.88 -21.42 14.17
C PHE A 487 -20.77 -22.41 14.52
N GLU A 488 -20.75 -22.85 15.77
CA GLU A 488 -19.75 -23.75 16.34
C GLU A 488 -19.72 -25.11 15.64
N ASP A 489 -20.88 -25.71 15.38
CA ASP A 489 -20.98 -27.07 14.87
C ASP A 489 -21.00 -27.14 13.34
N ARG A 490 -21.42 -26.06 12.66
CA ARG A 490 -21.68 -26.10 11.20
C ARG A 490 -20.96 -25.06 10.37
N LEU A 491 -20.90 -23.81 10.81
CA LEU A 491 -20.40 -22.72 9.96
C LEU A 491 -18.89 -22.46 10.14
N LEU A 492 -18.36 -22.65 11.35
CA LEU A 492 -16.95 -22.43 11.67
C LEU A 492 -16.04 -23.62 11.34
N PRO A 493 -16.41 -24.91 11.53
CA PRO A 493 -15.50 -26.05 11.35
C PRO A 493 -14.92 -26.15 9.92
N SER A 494 -13.73 -25.57 9.73
CA SER A 494 -13.00 -25.49 8.47
C SER A 494 -11.55 -25.10 8.74
N PRO A 495 -10.56 -25.52 7.94
CA PRO A 495 -9.18 -25.07 8.10
C PRO A 495 -8.99 -23.57 7.81
N SER A 496 -9.94 -22.93 7.11
CA SER A 496 -9.87 -21.52 6.74
C SER A 496 -10.73 -20.65 7.67
N PRO A 497 -10.20 -19.52 8.19
CA PRO A 497 -10.97 -18.54 8.95
C PRO A 497 -12.22 -18.06 8.20
N LEU A 498 -13.26 -17.69 8.93
CA LEU A 498 -14.49 -17.09 8.43
C LEU A 498 -14.55 -15.62 8.81
N VAL A 499 -14.52 -14.75 7.81
CA VAL A 499 -14.81 -13.33 7.94
C VAL A 499 -16.29 -13.11 7.68
N ILE A 500 -16.99 -12.51 8.63
CA ILE A 500 -18.38 -12.09 8.46
C ILE A 500 -18.42 -10.57 8.42
N ALA A 501 -18.76 -10.05 7.26
CA ALA A 501 -18.96 -8.63 7.03
C ALA A 501 -20.43 -8.30 7.18
N ILE A 502 -20.80 -7.63 8.26
CA ILE A 502 -22.17 -7.23 8.55
C ILE A 502 -22.33 -5.75 8.22
N ASP A 503 -22.97 -5.49 7.09
CA ASP A 503 -23.25 -4.15 6.57
C ASP A 503 -24.65 -3.66 6.97
N ARG A 504 -24.78 -2.34 7.07
CA ARG A 504 -26.01 -1.62 7.44
C ARG A 504 -26.59 -2.06 8.80
N LEU A 505 -25.76 -2.16 9.83
CA LEU A 505 -26.17 -2.54 11.20
C LEU A 505 -27.24 -1.60 11.79
N GLU A 506 -27.38 -0.37 11.30
CA GLU A 506 -28.47 0.54 11.66
C GLU A 506 -29.86 0.01 11.29
N ALA A 507 -29.96 -0.92 10.34
CA ALA A 507 -31.23 -1.52 9.91
C ALA A 507 -31.72 -2.65 10.84
N ILE A 508 -30.99 -2.96 11.92
CA ILE A 508 -31.41 -3.98 12.90
C ILE A 508 -32.71 -3.52 13.59
N PRO A 509 -33.74 -4.38 13.67
CA PRO A 509 -34.96 -4.09 14.42
C PRO A 509 -34.65 -3.78 15.89
N GLU A 510 -35.34 -2.80 16.47
CA GLU A 510 -35.13 -2.35 17.86
C GLU A 510 -35.10 -3.52 18.86
N ALA A 511 -36.07 -4.43 18.72
CA ALA A 511 -36.24 -5.59 19.60
C ALA A 511 -35.08 -6.61 19.53
N VAL A 512 -34.22 -6.55 18.52
CA VAL A 512 -33.12 -7.51 18.29
C VAL A 512 -31.76 -6.91 18.64
N ARG A 513 -31.65 -5.58 18.67
CA ARG A 513 -30.38 -4.87 18.67
C ARG A 513 -29.47 -5.26 19.84
N MET A 514 -30.01 -5.26 21.06
CA MET A 514 -29.24 -5.63 22.25
C MET A 514 -28.78 -7.08 22.20
N ASP A 515 -29.68 -8.00 21.88
CA ASP A 515 -29.37 -9.43 21.82
C ASP A 515 -28.26 -9.74 20.80
N LEU A 516 -28.32 -9.14 19.62
CA LEU A 516 -27.30 -9.34 18.59
C LEU A 516 -25.94 -8.78 19.02
N PHE A 517 -25.89 -7.55 19.53
CA PHE A 517 -24.61 -6.96 19.91
C PHE A 517 -23.96 -7.70 21.08
N SER A 518 -24.73 -8.06 22.10
CA SER A 518 -24.24 -8.90 23.20
C SER A 518 -23.73 -10.25 22.70
N LEU A 519 -24.41 -10.87 21.71
CA LEU A 519 -23.97 -12.12 21.09
C LEU A 519 -22.65 -11.95 20.33
N LEU A 520 -22.51 -10.92 19.48
CA LEU A 520 -21.28 -10.66 18.74
C LEU A 520 -20.10 -10.37 19.68
N ARG A 521 -20.34 -9.65 20.78
CA ARG A 521 -19.33 -9.44 21.85
C ARG A 521 -18.89 -10.77 22.44
N ALA A 522 -19.84 -11.62 22.82
CA ALA A 522 -19.57 -12.92 23.40
C ALA A 522 -18.77 -13.82 22.44
N TRP A 523 -19.05 -13.77 21.14
CA TRP A 523 -18.25 -14.48 20.13
C TRP A 523 -16.82 -13.96 20.02
N CYS A 524 -16.61 -12.64 20.07
CA CYS A 524 -15.27 -12.07 20.10
C CYS A 524 -14.47 -12.48 21.35
N ASP A 525 -15.10 -12.58 22.52
CA ASP A 525 -14.44 -13.00 23.77
C ASP A 525 -14.03 -14.48 23.77
N ARG A 526 -14.64 -15.32 22.92
CA ARG A 526 -14.28 -16.73 22.76
C ARG A 526 -13.07 -16.95 21.84
N ASN A 527 -12.38 -15.90 21.41
CA ASN A 527 -11.31 -15.96 20.40
C ASN A 527 -10.15 -16.94 20.66
N ALA A 528 -9.95 -17.41 21.88
CA ALA A 528 -8.94 -18.40 22.25
C ALA A 528 -9.48 -19.85 22.28
N GLN A 529 -10.78 -20.06 22.05
CA GLN A 529 -11.46 -21.35 22.12
C GLN A 529 -11.78 -21.85 20.71
N PRO A 530 -11.22 -22.98 20.25
CA PRO A 530 -11.65 -23.56 18.96
C PRO A 530 -13.14 -23.93 18.97
N PRO A 531 -13.90 -23.66 17.89
CA PRO A 531 -13.48 -23.10 16.60
C PRO A 531 -13.64 -21.56 16.49
N TRP A 532 -13.84 -20.83 17.60
CA TRP A 532 -14.05 -19.38 17.62
C TRP A 532 -12.80 -18.57 17.30
N ASP A 533 -11.62 -19.16 17.40
CA ASP A 533 -10.35 -18.64 16.88
C ASP A 533 -10.36 -18.48 15.34
N LEU A 534 -11.28 -19.13 14.64
CA LEU A 534 -11.47 -18.99 13.19
C LEU A 534 -12.41 -17.84 12.80
N LEU A 535 -13.14 -17.23 13.74
CA LEU A 535 -14.08 -16.16 13.43
C LEU A 535 -13.38 -14.80 13.33
N ARG A 536 -13.76 -14.00 12.33
CA ARG A 536 -13.44 -12.57 12.22
C ARG A 536 -14.70 -11.79 11.89
N LEU A 537 -14.84 -10.60 12.46
CA LEU A 537 -16.00 -9.74 12.24
C LEU A 537 -15.57 -8.41 11.63
N LEU A 538 -16.25 -8.03 10.55
CA LEU A 538 -16.19 -6.69 9.97
C LEU A 538 -17.58 -6.06 10.12
N LEU A 539 -17.69 -5.03 10.93
CA LEU A 539 -18.96 -4.39 11.31
C LEU A 539 -19.06 -3.03 10.65
N VAL A 540 -20.15 -2.73 9.96
CA VAL A 540 -20.37 -1.43 9.32
C VAL A 540 -21.60 -0.76 9.93
N ILE A 541 -21.39 0.41 10.53
CA ILE A 541 -22.43 1.14 11.25
C ILE A 541 -22.22 2.65 11.10
N PRO A 542 -23.28 3.48 11.06
CA PRO A 542 -23.11 4.91 10.94
C PRO A 542 -22.51 5.56 12.19
N ARG A 543 -22.97 5.09 13.35
CA ARG A 543 -22.55 5.56 14.67
C ARG A 543 -22.56 4.40 15.66
N ILE A 544 -21.69 4.45 16.66
CA ILE A 544 -21.74 3.49 17.77
C ILE A 544 -22.95 3.84 18.65
N PRO A 545 -23.89 2.91 18.87
CA PRO A 545 -25.04 3.14 19.72
C PRO A 545 -24.61 3.31 21.19
N ASN A 546 -25.30 4.20 21.92
CA ASN A 546 -25.06 4.40 23.35
C ASN A 546 -25.78 3.29 24.14
N LEU A 547 -25.12 2.15 24.32
CA LEU A 547 -25.73 0.95 24.91
C LEU A 547 -25.49 0.78 26.41
N GLY A 548 -24.72 1.65 27.07
CA GLY A 548 -24.31 1.46 28.46
C GLY A 548 -23.39 0.23 28.65
N ASP A 549 -22.14 0.48 29.07
CA ASP A 549 -21.14 -0.51 29.48
C ASP A 549 -20.62 -1.57 28.48
N LEU A 550 -19.52 -2.20 28.94
CA LEU A 550 -18.49 -3.07 28.32
C LEU A 550 -18.95 -4.29 27.48
N GLN A 551 -20.24 -4.43 27.20
CA GLN A 551 -20.82 -5.60 26.53
C GLN A 551 -21.07 -5.41 25.02
N SER A 552 -20.65 -4.29 24.44
CA SER A 552 -20.76 -4.04 23.00
C SER A 552 -19.52 -4.52 22.24
N PRO A 553 -19.65 -5.11 21.03
CA PRO A 553 -18.48 -5.49 20.22
C PRO A 553 -17.67 -4.26 19.77
N PHE A 554 -18.26 -3.07 19.82
CA PHE A 554 -17.62 -1.81 19.41
C PHE A 554 -16.65 -1.24 20.45
N THR A 555 -16.57 -1.80 21.66
CA THR A 555 -15.61 -1.36 22.70
C THR A 555 -14.27 -2.11 22.64
N ILE A 556 -14.19 -3.18 21.84
CA ILE A 556 -13.01 -4.05 21.74
C ILE A 556 -11.88 -3.37 20.96
N THR A 557 -12.23 -2.68 19.88
CA THR A 557 -11.31 -2.00 18.97
C THR A 557 -11.72 -0.57 18.76
N ARG A 558 -10.75 0.29 18.41
CA ARG A 558 -11.07 1.63 17.96
C ARG A 558 -11.77 1.52 16.60
N ALA A 559 -12.93 2.14 16.48
CA ALA A 559 -13.62 2.22 15.20
C ALA A 559 -12.78 2.97 14.14
N ILE A 560 -13.04 2.67 12.89
CA ILE A 560 -12.41 3.22 11.69
C ILE A 560 -13.34 4.32 11.13
N PRO A 561 -13.15 5.61 11.49
CA PRO A 561 -14.05 6.69 11.10
C PRO A 561 -13.82 7.13 9.66
N ILE A 562 -14.60 6.65 8.70
CA ILE A 562 -14.47 7.04 7.30
C ILE A 562 -14.92 8.49 7.08
N GLU A 563 -14.08 9.25 6.41
CA GLU A 563 -14.32 10.64 6.01
C GLU A 563 -14.74 10.77 4.54
N ALA A 564 -15.12 11.98 4.12
CA ALA A 564 -15.37 12.29 2.71
C ALA A 564 -14.10 12.06 1.86
N PHE A 565 -14.24 12.04 0.53
CA PHE A 565 -13.04 11.96 -0.32
C PHE A 565 -12.16 13.19 -0.11
N SER A 566 -10.85 13.01 -0.09
CA SER A 566 -9.90 14.11 -0.28
C SER A 566 -9.98 14.65 -1.72
N VAL A 567 -9.31 15.77 -1.99
CA VAL A 567 -9.22 16.31 -3.36
C VAL A 567 -8.52 15.31 -4.29
N ASP A 568 -7.49 14.60 -3.82
CA ASP A 568 -6.77 13.60 -4.61
C ASP A 568 -7.63 12.36 -4.91
N GLU A 569 -8.42 11.90 -3.93
CA GLU A 569 -9.36 10.79 -4.12
C GLU A 569 -10.52 11.22 -5.06
N ALA A 570 -10.92 12.49 -5.00
CA ALA A 570 -11.90 13.07 -5.92
C ALA A 570 -11.35 13.15 -7.36
N GLU A 571 -10.10 13.56 -7.53
CA GLU A 571 -9.40 13.54 -8.82
C GLU A 571 -9.36 12.13 -9.41
N GLU A 572 -9.00 11.15 -8.57
CA GLU A 572 -8.96 9.75 -8.96
C GLU A 572 -10.34 9.28 -9.44
N LEU A 573 -11.40 9.56 -8.69
CA LEU A 573 -12.76 9.20 -9.10
C LEU A 573 -13.12 9.82 -10.46
N VAL A 574 -12.86 11.12 -10.63
CA VAL A 574 -13.19 11.85 -11.88
C VAL A 574 -12.41 11.26 -13.06
N SER A 575 -11.15 10.85 -12.84
CA SER A 575 -10.33 10.21 -13.85
C SER A 575 -10.90 8.87 -14.34
N TYR A 576 -11.66 8.14 -13.50
CA TYR A 576 -12.28 6.86 -13.88
C TYR A 576 -13.32 7.02 -14.98
N TYR A 577 -13.94 8.20 -15.05
CA TYR A 577 -14.92 8.58 -16.07
C TYR A 577 -14.26 9.22 -17.32
N GLY A 578 -12.92 9.28 -17.37
CA GLY A 578 -12.18 9.84 -18.49
C GLY A 578 -12.25 11.37 -18.59
N LEU A 579 -12.62 12.04 -17.49
CA LEU A 579 -12.68 13.49 -17.41
C LEU A 579 -11.31 14.05 -17.00
N ARG A 580 -10.99 15.25 -17.48
CA ARG A 580 -9.85 16.05 -17.04
C ARG A 580 -10.38 17.33 -16.43
N ALA A 581 -10.37 17.43 -15.11
CA ALA A 581 -10.69 18.66 -14.40
C ALA A 581 -9.39 19.38 -14.04
N ASN A 582 -9.35 20.70 -14.17
CA ASN A 582 -8.24 21.46 -13.60
C ASN A 582 -8.40 21.60 -12.07
N ASN A 583 -7.33 21.95 -11.37
CA ASN A 583 -7.32 22.04 -9.89
C ASN A 583 -8.43 22.96 -9.34
N ARG A 584 -8.80 24.02 -10.06
CA ARG A 584 -9.83 24.96 -9.61
C ARG A 584 -11.23 24.35 -9.74
N GLU A 585 -11.53 23.71 -10.87
CA GLU A 585 -12.81 23.02 -11.11
C GLU A 585 -13.01 21.89 -10.12
N LEU A 586 -11.96 21.10 -9.87
CA LEU A 586 -12.02 19.99 -8.93
C LEU A 586 -12.20 20.48 -7.49
N ALA A 587 -11.47 21.52 -7.08
CA ALA A 587 -11.61 22.12 -5.75
C ALA A 587 -13.01 22.73 -5.54
N GLU A 588 -13.60 23.34 -6.56
CA GLU A 588 -14.98 23.85 -6.49
C GLU A 588 -15.99 22.71 -6.37
N ALA A 589 -15.92 21.71 -7.25
CA ALA A 589 -16.79 20.54 -7.18
C ALA A 589 -16.68 19.80 -5.84
N HIS A 590 -15.46 19.62 -5.34
CA HIS A 590 -15.19 19.01 -4.04
C HIS A 590 -15.85 19.81 -2.91
N ARG A 591 -15.70 21.14 -2.90
CA ARG A 591 -16.31 22.02 -1.90
C ARG A 591 -17.84 22.00 -1.97
N THR A 592 -18.42 22.10 -3.17
CA THR A 592 -19.87 22.11 -3.38
C THR A 592 -20.53 20.80 -2.98
N LEU A 593 -19.88 19.67 -3.30
CA LEU A 593 -20.39 18.32 -3.03
C LEU A 593 -19.90 17.76 -1.68
N GLY A 594 -19.15 18.53 -0.89
CA GLY A 594 -18.61 18.12 0.41
C GLY A 594 -17.75 16.84 0.35
N GLY A 595 -17.00 16.65 -0.74
CA GLY A 595 -16.21 15.44 -1.01
C GLY A 595 -17.03 14.14 -1.08
N HIS A 596 -18.35 14.22 -1.25
CA HIS A 596 -19.24 13.08 -1.11
C HIS A 596 -19.09 12.06 -2.26
N PRO A 597 -18.68 10.80 -1.99
CA PRO A 597 -18.35 9.83 -3.03
C PRO A 597 -19.46 9.58 -4.07
N PHE A 598 -20.70 9.38 -3.60
CA PHE A 598 -21.85 9.12 -4.47
C PHE A 598 -22.16 10.31 -5.39
N TRP A 599 -22.27 11.53 -4.85
CA TRP A 599 -22.59 12.72 -5.64
C TRP A 599 -21.47 13.11 -6.61
N LEU A 600 -20.21 12.97 -6.19
CA LEU A 600 -19.09 13.18 -7.10
C LEU A 600 -19.10 12.16 -8.25
N ARG A 601 -19.42 10.90 -7.95
CA ARG A 601 -19.60 9.87 -8.98
C ARG A 601 -20.72 10.23 -9.95
N LYS A 602 -21.85 10.69 -9.43
CA LYS A 602 -22.97 11.14 -10.24
C LYS A 602 -22.59 12.32 -11.15
N ALA A 603 -21.89 13.31 -10.61
CA ALA A 603 -21.37 14.44 -11.39
C ALA A 603 -20.40 13.98 -12.49
N ALA A 604 -19.45 13.10 -12.17
CA ALA A 604 -18.53 12.56 -13.16
C ALA A 604 -19.23 11.73 -14.25
N HIS A 605 -20.25 10.96 -13.87
CA HIS A 605 -21.10 10.20 -14.79
C HIS A 605 -21.89 11.12 -15.73
N GLU A 606 -22.54 12.16 -15.20
CA GLU A 606 -23.32 13.12 -15.97
C GLU A 606 -22.45 13.93 -16.94
N ALA A 607 -21.32 14.47 -16.47
CA ALA A 607 -20.36 15.18 -17.33
C ALA A 607 -19.87 14.28 -18.47
N ARG A 608 -19.53 13.01 -18.17
CA ARG A 608 -19.12 12.05 -19.21
C ARG A 608 -20.25 11.73 -20.18
N SER A 609 -21.48 11.57 -19.69
CA SER A 609 -22.66 11.28 -20.52
C SER A 609 -23.01 12.43 -21.46
N GLN A 610 -22.93 13.66 -20.96
CA GLN A 610 -23.21 14.89 -21.71
C GLN A 610 -22.02 15.34 -22.58
N ARG A 611 -20.84 14.72 -22.40
CA ARG A 611 -19.57 15.10 -23.05
C ARG A 611 -19.13 16.53 -22.70
N THR A 612 -19.36 16.92 -21.46
CA THR A 612 -19.07 18.24 -20.89
C THR A 612 -18.02 18.15 -19.79
N GLY A 613 -17.57 19.30 -19.28
CA GLY A 613 -16.69 19.36 -18.11
C GLY A 613 -17.44 19.21 -16.78
N LEU A 614 -16.72 18.90 -15.71
CA LEU A 614 -17.31 18.78 -14.37
C LEU A 614 -18.04 20.08 -13.96
N ALA A 615 -17.46 21.25 -14.26
CA ALA A 615 -18.04 22.55 -13.91
C ALA A 615 -19.42 22.80 -14.54
N GLU A 616 -19.72 22.20 -15.69
CA GLU A 616 -20.97 22.43 -16.42
C GLU A 616 -22.16 21.66 -15.81
N VAL A 617 -21.91 20.57 -15.08
CA VAL A 617 -22.97 19.72 -14.50
C VAL A 617 -23.18 19.93 -13.00
N ILE A 618 -22.24 20.57 -12.29
CA ILE A 618 -22.33 20.73 -10.83
C ILE A 618 -23.61 21.44 -10.40
N GLY A 619 -24.08 22.43 -11.17
CA GLY A 619 -25.35 23.13 -10.88
C GLY A 619 -26.57 22.19 -10.90
N ASP A 620 -26.66 21.32 -11.90
CA ASP A 620 -27.75 20.35 -12.05
C ASP A 620 -27.70 19.28 -10.95
N VAL A 621 -26.49 18.84 -10.58
CA VAL A 621 -26.27 17.92 -9.46
C VAL A 621 -26.71 18.57 -8.15
N VAL A 622 -26.37 19.84 -7.91
CA VAL A 622 -26.81 20.59 -6.72
C VAL A 622 -28.34 20.66 -6.66
N ALA A 623 -29.01 20.96 -7.77
CA ALA A 623 -30.48 20.98 -7.83
C ALA A 623 -31.08 19.60 -7.51
N THR A 624 -30.43 18.53 -7.97
CA THR A 624 -30.85 17.15 -7.69
C THR A 624 -30.68 16.79 -6.21
N ILE A 625 -29.57 17.21 -5.58
CA ILE A 625 -29.35 17.02 -4.14
C ILE A 625 -30.39 17.80 -3.33
N ALA A 626 -30.69 19.04 -3.74
CA ALA A 626 -31.70 19.86 -3.07
C ALA A 626 -33.10 19.23 -3.13
N GLU A 627 -33.46 18.59 -4.24
CA GLU A 627 -34.69 17.80 -4.36
C GLU A 627 -34.70 16.58 -3.42
N ASP A 628 -33.61 15.80 -3.35
CA ASP A 628 -33.49 14.69 -2.38
C ASP A 628 -33.68 15.19 -0.94
N TYR A 629 -33.02 16.29 -0.60
CA TYR A 629 -33.11 16.92 0.71
C TYR A 629 -34.55 17.37 1.01
N ARG A 630 -35.24 17.99 0.05
CA ARG A 630 -36.66 18.36 0.20
C ARG A 630 -37.55 17.16 0.47
N GLN A 631 -37.43 16.10 -0.31
CA GLN A 631 -38.26 14.89 -0.14
C GLN A 631 -38.07 14.27 1.25
N ARG A 632 -36.83 14.30 1.77
CA ARG A 632 -36.50 13.77 3.09
C ARG A 632 -36.99 14.69 4.21
N LEU A 633 -36.86 16.00 4.05
CA LEU A 633 -37.41 17.01 4.96
C LEU A 633 -38.95 16.92 5.04
N HIS A 634 -39.64 16.65 3.93
CA HIS A 634 -41.08 16.44 3.93
C HIS A 634 -41.51 15.23 4.79
N ARG A 635 -40.71 14.17 4.83
CA ARG A 635 -40.98 12.98 5.65
C ARG A 635 -40.72 13.23 7.14
N LYS A 636 -39.84 14.18 7.49
CA LYS A 636 -39.52 14.56 8.87
C LYS A 636 -39.43 16.09 9.01
N PRO A 637 -40.58 16.79 9.11
CA PRO A 637 -40.62 18.26 9.15
C PRO A 637 -39.81 18.87 10.31
N GLY A 638 -39.71 18.18 11.44
CA GLY A 638 -38.94 18.63 12.61
C GLY A 638 -37.42 18.75 12.38
N TRP A 639 -36.90 18.26 11.27
CA TRP A 639 -35.50 18.47 10.87
C TRP A 639 -35.25 19.86 10.27
N ARG A 640 -36.29 20.53 9.74
CA ARG A 640 -36.15 21.78 8.97
C ARG A 640 -35.58 22.91 9.83
N ASP A 641 -36.11 23.08 11.04
CA ASP A 641 -35.69 24.15 11.94
C ASP A 641 -34.22 23.96 12.38
N ALA A 642 -33.85 22.75 12.78
CA ALA A 642 -32.48 22.42 13.16
C ALA A 642 -31.48 22.65 12.03
N LEU A 643 -31.81 22.20 10.82
CA LEU A 643 -30.95 22.40 9.63
C LEU A 643 -30.87 23.87 9.20
N THR A 644 -31.96 24.64 9.37
CA THR A 644 -31.96 26.08 9.09
C THR A 644 -31.02 26.82 10.04
N SER A 645 -31.06 26.49 11.33
CA SER A 645 -30.15 27.07 12.33
C SER A 645 -28.69 26.72 12.02
N LEU A 646 -28.39 25.46 11.70
CA LEU A 646 -27.03 25.02 11.35
C LEU A 646 -26.51 25.66 10.05
N ALA A 647 -27.37 25.81 9.03
CA ALA A 647 -26.97 26.39 7.76
C ALA A 647 -26.71 27.90 7.83
N ARG A 648 -27.31 28.59 8.79
CA ARG A 648 -27.19 30.05 8.99
C ARG A 648 -26.26 30.43 10.14
N ASP A 649 -25.56 29.45 10.71
CA ASP A 649 -24.68 29.61 11.87
C ASP A 649 -25.38 30.35 13.04
N GLN A 650 -26.61 29.94 13.33
CA GLN A 650 -27.41 30.51 14.42
C GLN A 650 -27.27 29.63 15.67
N ASP A 651 -27.01 30.27 16.81
CA ASP A 651 -27.02 29.64 18.14
C ASP A 651 -28.44 29.20 18.52
N ALA A 652 -28.86 28.06 18.00
CA ALA A 652 -30.08 27.39 18.41
C ALA A 652 -29.74 26.16 19.25
N ALA A 653 -30.44 25.98 20.37
CA ALA A 653 -30.34 24.77 21.18
C ALA A 653 -30.97 23.58 20.44
N ILE A 654 -30.20 22.91 19.59
CA ILE A 654 -30.61 21.69 18.89
C ILE A 654 -30.37 20.50 19.82
N SER A 655 -31.38 19.63 19.98
CA SER A 655 -31.24 18.45 20.83
C SER A 655 -30.19 17.48 20.28
N ALA A 656 -29.44 16.82 21.17
CA ALA A 656 -28.46 15.79 20.78
C ALA A 656 -29.09 14.65 19.96
N ALA A 657 -30.34 14.25 20.27
CA ALA A 657 -31.05 13.24 19.50
C ALA A 657 -31.33 13.69 18.06
N THR A 658 -31.69 14.95 17.85
CA THR A 658 -31.89 15.51 16.50
C THR A 658 -30.57 15.58 15.74
N LEU A 659 -29.47 15.97 16.38
CA LEU A 659 -28.15 15.98 15.75
C LEU A 659 -27.70 14.58 15.34
N ASP A 660 -27.89 13.58 16.20
CA ASP A 660 -27.60 12.17 15.88
C ASP A 660 -28.42 11.71 14.67
N GLU A 661 -29.73 11.99 14.63
CA GLU A 661 -30.58 11.65 13.48
C GLU A 661 -30.12 12.32 12.18
N LEU A 662 -29.76 13.60 12.23
CA LEU A 662 -29.29 14.36 11.07
C LEU A 662 -27.92 13.85 10.57
N TYR A 663 -27.04 13.47 11.50
CA TYR A 663 -25.72 12.90 11.19
C TYR A 663 -25.86 11.51 10.55
N ASP A 664 -26.68 10.64 11.14
CA ASP A 664 -26.96 9.29 10.61
C ASP A 664 -27.62 9.38 9.24
N ALA A 665 -28.48 10.37 9.04
CA ALA A 665 -29.07 10.70 7.75
C ALA A 665 -28.06 11.31 6.76
N GLY A 666 -26.89 11.77 7.20
CA GLY A 666 -25.84 12.32 6.35
C GLY A 666 -26.03 13.79 5.95
N PHE A 667 -26.95 14.53 6.58
CA PHE A 667 -27.12 15.96 6.36
C PHE A 667 -25.97 16.79 6.93
N ILE A 668 -25.41 16.33 8.06
CA ILE A 668 -24.37 17.05 8.81
C ILE A 668 -23.12 16.19 9.00
N VAL A 669 -22.01 16.86 9.30
CA VAL A 669 -20.71 16.28 9.66
C VAL A 669 -20.21 16.97 10.93
N ARG A 670 -19.19 16.41 11.58
CA ARG A 670 -18.51 17.07 12.70
C ARG A 670 -17.53 18.10 12.15
N LYS A 671 -17.45 19.28 12.77
CA LYS A 671 -16.47 20.30 12.40
C LYS A 671 -15.06 19.79 12.69
N GLU A 672 -14.15 19.94 11.73
CA GLU A 672 -12.73 19.59 11.93
C GLU A 672 -12.09 20.44 13.04
N SER A 673 -12.43 21.74 13.08
CA SER A 673 -11.92 22.68 14.07
C SER A 673 -12.55 22.53 15.46
N ALA A 674 -13.68 21.83 15.57
CA ALA A 674 -14.45 21.67 16.79
C ALA A 674 -15.17 20.31 16.79
N PRO A 675 -14.53 19.21 17.26
CA PRO A 675 -15.05 17.84 17.13
C PRO A 675 -16.37 17.54 17.86
N LEU A 676 -16.84 18.47 18.69
CA LEU A 676 -18.10 18.43 19.43
C LEU A 676 -19.22 19.21 18.73
N GLU A 677 -18.89 19.99 17.70
CA GLU A 677 -19.84 20.76 16.91
C GLU A 677 -20.13 20.07 15.59
N TYR A 678 -21.30 20.37 15.03
CA TYR A 678 -21.72 19.87 13.73
C TYR A 678 -21.88 21.03 12.74
N GLU A 679 -21.70 20.71 11.47
CA GLU A 679 -21.95 21.62 10.36
C GLU A 679 -22.68 20.90 9.22
N PRO A 680 -23.42 21.61 8.35
CA PRO A 680 -23.98 21.02 7.15
C PRO A 680 -22.89 20.45 6.25
N ARG A 681 -23.07 19.22 5.78
CA ARG A 681 -22.12 18.60 4.84
C ARG A 681 -22.03 19.35 3.52
N MET A 682 -23.19 19.76 2.99
CA MET A 682 -23.33 20.41 1.69
C MET A 682 -24.22 21.63 1.86
N VAL A 683 -23.61 22.77 2.20
CA VAL A 683 -24.32 24.02 2.54
C VAL A 683 -25.21 24.50 1.40
N GLN A 684 -24.66 24.56 0.18
CA GLN A 684 -25.38 25.13 -0.97
C GLN A 684 -26.63 24.31 -1.37
N PRO A 685 -26.57 22.98 -1.55
CA PRO A 685 -27.78 22.17 -1.76
C PRO A 685 -28.78 22.26 -0.59
N LEU A 686 -28.29 22.35 0.65
CA LEU A 686 -29.16 22.47 1.82
C LEU A 686 -29.94 23.78 1.82
N LEU A 687 -29.28 24.91 1.58
CA LEU A 687 -29.95 26.21 1.49
C LEU A 687 -30.99 26.22 0.36
N ALA A 688 -30.65 25.69 -0.81
CA ALA A 688 -31.58 25.56 -1.93
C ALA A 688 -32.82 24.71 -1.57
N ALA A 689 -32.67 23.67 -0.74
CA ALA A 689 -33.79 22.87 -0.26
C ALA A 689 -34.66 23.56 0.81
N LEU A 690 -34.09 24.52 1.55
CA LEU A 690 -34.76 25.25 2.64
C LEU A 690 -35.46 26.54 2.18
N GLU A 691 -35.02 27.13 1.06
CA GLU A 691 -35.56 28.39 0.52
C GLU A 691 -36.82 28.20 -0.35
N SER A 692 -37.00 27.01 -0.92
CA SER A 692 -38.25 26.54 -1.55
C SER A 692 -39.15 25.80 -0.57
#